data_AF-A0A842ULL0-F1
#
_entry.id   AF-A0A842ULL0-F1
#
_cell.length_a   1.000
_cell.length_b   1.000
_cell.length_c   1.000
_cell.angle_alpha   90.00
_cell.angle_beta   90.00
_cell.angle_gamma   90.00
#
_symmetry.space_group_name_H-M   'P 1'
#
loop_
_entity.id
_entity.type
_entity.pdbx_description
1 polymer ?
#
loop_
_entity_poly.entity_id
_entity_poly.type
_entity_poly.pdbx_seq_one_letter_code
_entity_poly.pdbx_strand_id
1 'polypeptide(L)'
;MKPTTKKYFEGLEAEIKRTYDYFKKARAKGVDPSNEIEALPAEDLATRVEGLVGPTGVRKVINELGRDNICAIIDWLLRGVTPQSGEEQKTEAIDQAVRTSLAILTEGVVAAPLEGISKVKIRSNPDSSQYLSLYFSGPIRSAGGTAQGLAVLIGEYIRIKLGLAQYRPTRDEVERYVEEIKLYNERVSRLQYLPKDDDIRLIVEKAGVCVDGDPTERIEVAIHRDLKRVESNRIRSGLCLVIAEGLAQKARKLMGYANSMSLDYSFLSEIGKKKSQKNESENEKVKAAFMQEIVGGRPIFSGPSAKGGFRLQYGRCRDSGLAAKCIHPAAQILLNRFPATGTQLKIERPGKGAIVAECTEIEAPVVRLKSKSVVRVETREKALEVEDQVEEILFLGDILVSYGDFLQTNTRLLPAGYCDKWWSLHVKEKNVETCETPTPSQAVELSSKHGIPLHPRYTYHWRDISLKKLQVLVEWLKSGVMREDCLALVWDNPQAKRVLEVLGVPHQVEGGSVYVEEYLPLLSQLGFSPGQEKPVAGGFDEAFNKYSGEDTLDFVKSISSLPVLDKSGTYIGARMGRPEKARERRMQPPVHSLFPIGRLGGRERNINVAAEKNTLVVDCAKYLCPGCQSRNVTRRCPVCDGVGELTRYCSSCGRSVESDECPSCGSQAKYFSLTQIDLKSLWRSAIEKVGRSSNVKAVQGMISEYKIPEPIEKGLLRAVNDVYVFKDGTIRFDATDAPLTHFKPREVD
;
A
#
# COMPACT_ATOMS: atom_id res chain seq x y z
N MET A 1 21.74 -15.16 -17.32
CA MET A 1 21.81 -13.75 -16.87
C MET A 1 22.83 -13.00 -17.75
N LYS A 2 22.62 -11.73 -18.10
CA LYS A 2 23.59 -10.98 -18.93
C LYS A 2 24.93 -10.79 -18.16
N PRO A 3 26.09 -10.75 -18.83
CA PRO A 3 27.39 -10.59 -18.16
C PRO A 3 27.48 -9.33 -17.29
N THR A 4 26.92 -8.22 -17.75
CA THR A 4 26.88 -6.95 -17.00
C THR A 4 26.06 -7.07 -15.71
N THR A 5 24.91 -7.72 -15.77
CA THR A 5 24.07 -8.01 -14.60
C THR A 5 24.81 -8.92 -13.61
N LYS A 6 25.55 -9.93 -14.10
CA LYS A 6 26.35 -10.82 -13.24
C LYS A 6 27.42 -10.05 -12.48
N LYS A 7 28.19 -9.22 -13.18
CA LYS A 7 29.22 -8.35 -12.58
C LYS A 7 28.64 -7.40 -11.52
N TYR A 8 27.43 -6.88 -11.74
CA TYR A 8 26.73 -6.04 -10.77
C TYR A 8 26.43 -6.80 -9.47
N PHE A 9 25.85 -7.99 -9.55
CA PHE A 9 25.56 -8.80 -8.36
C PHE A 9 26.83 -9.29 -7.66
N GLU A 10 27.86 -9.70 -8.41
CA GLU A 10 29.17 -10.05 -7.84
C GLU A 10 29.78 -8.87 -7.05
N GLY A 11 29.61 -7.63 -7.54
CA GLY A 11 30.01 -6.43 -6.82
C GLY A 11 29.24 -6.22 -5.51
N LEU A 12 27.91 -6.40 -5.53
CA LEU A 12 27.09 -6.31 -4.32
C LEU A 12 27.46 -7.40 -3.29
N GLU A 13 27.65 -8.64 -3.73
CA GLU A 13 28.05 -9.75 -2.88
C GLU A 13 29.41 -9.51 -2.23
N ALA A 14 30.37 -8.95 -2.97
CA ALA A 14 31.68 -8.60 -2.43
C ALA A 14 31.59 -7.54 -1.32
N GLU A 15 30.79 -6.49 -1.52
CA GLU A 15 30.59 -5.44 -0.50
C GLU A 15 29.80 -5.95 0.72
N ILE A 16 28.78 -6.80 0.51
CA ILE A 16 28.06 -7.47 1.60
C ILE A 16 29.04 -8.32 2.40
N LYS A 17 29.84 -9.17 1.75
CA LYS A 17 30.83 -10.02 2.43
C LYS A 17 31.83 -9.19 3.23
N ARG A 18 32.39 -8.13 2.63
CA ARG A 18 33.30 -7.21 3.31
C ARG A 18 32.68 -6.60 4.57
N THR A 19 31.42 -6.19 4.48
CA THR A 19 30.66 -5.61 5.59
C THR A 19 30.40 -6.65 6.69
N TYR A 20 30.03 -7.87 6.33
CA TYR A 20 29.82 -8.97 7.27
C TYR A 20 31.11 -9.36 8.00
N ASP A 21 32.25 -9.43 7.30
CA ASP A 21 33.53 -9.76 7.92
C ASP A 21 33.95 -8.72 8.97
N TYR A 22 33.65 -7.43 8.72
CA TYR A 22 33.82 -6.38 9.71
C TYR A 22 32.91 -6.60 10.95
N PHE A 23 31.62 -6.85 10.73
CA PHE A 23 30.67 -7.03 11.84
C PHE A 23 30.88 -8.34 12.61
N LYS A 24 31.37 -9.41 11.98
CA LYS A 24 31.78 -10.66 12.67
C LYS A 24 32.88 -10.37 13.69
N LYS A 25 33.90 -9.61 13.31
CA LYS A 25 34.97 -9.19 14.23
C LYS A 25 34.43 -8.32 15.37
N ALA A 26 33.44 -7.47 15.09
CA ALA A 26 32.80 -6.65 16.13
C ALA A 26 31.98 -7.50 17.11
N ARG A 27 31.13 -8.41 16.62
CA ARG A 27 30.31 -9.31 17.44
C ARG A 27 31.15 -10.29 18.27
N ALA A 28 32.25 -10.78 17.73
CA ALA A 28 33.20 -11.65 18.43
C ALA A 28 33.84 -11.00 19.67
N LYS A 29 33.77 -9.66 19.82
CA LYS A 29 34.20 -8.98 21.05
C LYS A 29 33.33 -9.31 22.25
N GLY A 30 32.14 -9.90 22.08
CA GLY A 30 31.27 -10.33 23.18
C GLY A 30 30.60 -9.19 23.97
N VAL A 31 30.54 -7.99 23.37
CA VAL A 31 29.88 -6.81 23.97
C VAL A 31 28.36 -6.86 23.78
N ASP A 32 27.92 -7.40 22.64
CA ASP A 32 26.52 -7.52 22.25
C ASP A 32 25.87 -8.82 22.77
N PRO A 33 24.52 -8.94 22.78
CA PRO A 33 23.82 -10.12 23.29
C PRO A 33 24.26 -11.45 22.65
N SER A 34 24.61 -11.42 21.36
CA SER A 34 25.14 -12.57 20.61
C SER A 34 26.55 -12.30 20.08
N ASN A 35 27.36 -13.37 20.00
CA ASN A 35 28.68 -13.37 19.33
C ASN A 35 28.57 -13.48 17.81
N GLU A 36 27.37 -13.74 17.30
CA GLU A 36 27.10 -13.91 15.88
C GLU A 36 26.23 -12.76 15.37
N ILE A 37 26.20 -12.61 14.04
CA ILE A 37 25.32 -11.65 13.39
C ILE A 37 23.94 -12.28 13.29
N GLU A 38 22.92 -11.58 13.80
CA GLU A 38 21.55 -12.08 13.89
C GLU A 38 20.73 -11.82 12.61
N ALA A 39 21.17 -10.90 11.76
CA ALA A 39 20.60 -10.67 10.43
C ALA A 39 21.44 -11.43 9.41
N LEU A 40 20.89 -12.51 8.84
CA LEU A 40 21.60 -13.36 7.89
C LEU A 40 21.18 -13.04 6.44
N PRO A 41 22.11 -13.05 5.48
CA PRO A 41 21.77 -12.85 4.08
C PRO A 41 21.08 -14.11 3.55
N ALA A 42 20.09 -13.91 2.69
CA ALA A 42 19.40 -15.01 2.02
C ALA A 42 19.32 -14.72 0.51
N GLU A 43 19.92 -15.60 -0.28
CA GLU A 43 20.08 -15.45 -1.73
C GLU A 43 18.76 -15.63 -2.48
N ASP A 44 17.93 -16.58 -2.01
CA ASP A 44 16.70 -16.99 -2.68
C ASP A 44 15.55 -17.15 -1.68
N LEU A 45 14.34 -17.34 -2.22
CA LEU A 45 13.13 -17.58 -1.42
C LEU A 45 13.31 -18.79 -0.49
N ALA A 46 13.89 -19.87 -1.01
CA ALA A 46 14.01 -21.13 -0.30
C ALA A 46 14.92 -20.99 0.94
N THR A 47 16.02 -20.25 0.81
CA THR A 47 16.94 -19.89 1.90
C THR A 47 16.26 -18.98 2.91
N ARG A 48 15.45 -18.01 2.46
CA ARG A 48 14.65 -17.17 3.38
C ARG A 48 13.68 -18.02 4.20
N VAL A 49 12.93 -18.92 3.56
CA VAL A 49 11.95 -19.76 4.26
C VAL A 49 12.65 -20.66 5.27
N GLU A 50 13.74 -21.35 4.89
CA GLU A 50 14.51 -22.21 5.79
C GLU A 50 15.08 -21.42 6.98
N GLY A 51 15.65 -20.23 6.73
CA GLY A 51 16.22 -19.40 7.79
C GLY A 51 15.19 -18.74 8.70
N LEU A 52 13.99 -18.44 8.19
CA LEU A 52 12.93 -17.79 8.98
C LEU A 52 12.13 -18.78 9.82
N VAL A 53 11.68 -19.87 9.21
CA VAL A 53 10.73 -20.80 9.84
C VAL A 53 11.18 -22.25 9.77
N GLY A 54 12.23 -22.59 9.03
CA GLY A 54 12.67 -23.97 8.85
C GLY A 54 11.64 -24.84 8.10
N PRO A 55 11.71 -26.17 8.26
CA PRO A 55 12.76 -26.93 8.96
C PRO A 55 14.04 -27.05 8.11
N THR A 56 15.13 -27.48 8.72
CA THR A 56 16.39 -27.75 7.99
C THR A 56 16.18 -28.76 6.86
N GLY A 57 16.72 -28.46 5.68
CA GLY A 57 16.58 -29.26 4.46
C GLY A 57 15.43 -28.83 3.55
N VAL A 58 14.50 -27.98 4.03
CA VAL A 58 13.35 -27.54 3.23
C VAL A 58 13.76 -26.76 1.98
N ARG A 59 14.93 -26.08 2.01
CA ARG A 59 15.46 -25.37 0.84
C ARG A 59 15.60 -26.28 -0.38
N LYS A 60 16.15 -27.48 -0.19
CA LYS A 60 16.33 -28.46 -1.28
C LYS A 60 14.98 -28.87 -1.85
N VAL A 61 14.02 -29.14 -0.97
CA VAL A 61 12.66 -29.56 -1.33
C VAL A 61 11.93 -28.47 -2.14
N ILE A 62 12.01 -27.21 -1.70
CA ILE A 62 11.41 -26.08 -2.43
C ILE A 62 12.04 -25.94 -3.83
N ASN A 63 13.37 -26.10 -3.92
CA ASN A 63 14.09 -26.00 -5.19
C ASN A 63 13.79 -27.18 -6.13
N GLU A 64 13.57 -28.38 -5.60
CA GLU A 64 13.25 -29.58 -6.38
C GLU A 64 11.79 -29.63 -6.83
N LEU A 65 10.85 -29.36 -5.92
CA LEU A 65 9.40 -29.48 -6.19
C LEU A 65 8.81 -28.21 -6.84
N GLY A 66 9.49 -27.08 -6.71
CA GLY A 66 9.01 -25.77 -7.11
C GLY A 66 8.04 -25.17 -6.10
N ARG A 67 8.18 -23.86 -5.86
CA ARG A 67 7.39 -23.11 -4.84
C ARG A 67 5.88 -23.19 -5.03
N ASP A 68 5.42 -23.38 -6.26
CA ASP A 68 3.98 -23.40 -6.59
C ASP A 68 3.33 -24.74 -6.20
N ASN A 69 4.13 -25.79 -5.98
CA ASN A 69 3.64 -27.11 -5.57
C ASN A 69 3.52 -27.23 -4.04
N ILE A 70 2.74 -26.33 -3.46
CA ILE A 70 2.63 -26.18 -2.00
C ILE A 70 2.13 -27.46 -1.31
N CYS A 71 1.22 -28.19 -1.96
CA CYS A 71 0.66 -29.44 -1.46
C CYS A 71 1.73 -30.52 -1.30
N ALA A 72 2.62 -30.69 -2.28
CA ALA A 72 3.70 -31.66 -2.20
C ALA A 72 4.74 -31.30 -1.13
N ILE A 73 4.97 -29.99 -0.91
CA ILE A 73 5.84 -29.50 0.16
C ILE A 73 5.21 -29.77 1.53
N ILE A 74 3.90 -29.52 1.70
CA ILE A 74 3.16 -29.88 2.91
C ILE A 74 3.26 -31.38 3.17
N ASP A 75 3.05 -32.21 2.15
CA ASP A 75 3.18 -33.67 2.25
C ASP A 75 4.59 -34.09 2.67
N TRP A 76 5.63 -33.37 2.24
CA TRP A 76 7.01 -33.59 2.69
C TRP A 76 7.19 -33.22 4.17
N LEU A 77 6.64 -32.08 4.61
CA LEU A 77 6.73 -31.60 5.99
C LEU A 77 6.00 -32.52 6.99
N LEU A 78 4.94 -33.19 6.54
CA LEU A 78 4.18 -34.13 7.34
C LEU A 78 4.71 -35.58 7.29
N ARG A 79 5.84 -35.84 6.60
CA ARG A 79 6.42 -37.19 6.52
C ARG A 79 6.73 -37.72 7.92
N GLY A 80 6.25 -38.93 8.20
CA GLY A 80 6.44 -39.57 9.50
C GLY A 80 5.38 -39.22 10.56
N VAL A 81 4.41 -38.36 10.23
CA VAL A 81 3.24 -38.10 11.06
C VAL A 81 2.04 -38.83 10.47
N THR A 82 1.42 -39.69 11.29
CA THR A 82 0.23 -40.45 10.89
C THR A 82 -0.96 -40.08 11.77
N PRO A 83 -2.19 -40.47 11.40
CA PRO A 83 -3.36 -40.32 12.27
C PRO A 83 -3.19 -40.98 13.65
N GLN A 84 -2.26 -41.94 13.81
CA GLN A 84 -1.96 -42.61 15.07
C GLN A 84 -0.87 -41.93 15.91
N SER A 85 -0.17 -40.93 15.37
CA SER A 85 0.87 -40.18 16.11
C SER A 85 0.30 -39.48 17.35
N GLY A 86 1.17 -39.26 18.35
CA GLY A 86 0.84 -38.50 19.56
C GLY A 86 0.45 -37.04 19.25
N GLU A 87 -0.32 -36.43 20.14
CA GLU A 87 -0.86 -35.08 19.95
C GLU A 87 0.22 -34.01 19.84
N GLU A 88 1.27 -34.10 20.66
CA GLU A 88 2.41 -33.18 20.64
C GLU A 88 3.15 -33.23 19.30
N GLN A 89 3.53 -34.44 18.85
CA GLN A 89 4.19 -34.66 17.56
C GLN A 89 3.34 -34.14 16.39
N LYS A 90 2.03 -34.38 16.41
CA LYS A 90 1.12 -33.84 15.39
C LYS A 90 1.09 -32.32 15.42
N THR A 91 0.94 -31.73 16.60
CA THR A 91 0.80 -30.28 16.74
C THR A 91 2.05 -29.54 16.30
N GLU A 92 3.24 -30.05 16.65
CA GLU A 92 4.53 -29.51 16.20
C GLU A 92 4.68 -29.60 14.67
N ALA A 93 4.38 -30.76 14.08
CA ALA A 93 4.47 -30.93 12.63
C ALA A 93 3.45 -30.08 11.87
N ILE A 94 2.24 -29.91 12.41
CA ILE A 94 1.22 -29.04 11.80
C ILE A 94 1.67 -27.58 11.89
N ASP A 95 2.13 -27.11 13.06
CA ASP A 95 2.61 -25.74 13.22
C ASP A 95 3.75 -25.46 12.24
N GLN A 96 4.74 -26.35 12.16
CA GLN A 96 5.83 -26.28 11.20
C GLN A 96 5.32 -26.25 9.75
N ALA A 97 4.40 -27.14 9.38
CA ALA A 97 3.85 -27.23 8.04
C ALA A 97 3.08 -25.96 7.63
N VAL A 98 2.26 -25.41 8.54
CA VAL A 98 1.51 -24.17 8.29
C VAL A 98 2.48 -22.99 8.11
N ARG A 99 3.46 -22.83 9.01
CA ARG A 99 4.41 -21.70 8.96
C ARG A 99 5.27 -21.73 7.71
N THR A 100 5.88 -22.86 7.39
CA THR A 100 6.70 -23.03 6.18
C THR A 100 5.89 -22.77 4.92
N SER A 101 4.68 -23.34 4.83
CA SER A 101 3.83 -23.17 3.64
C SER A 101 3.36 -21.73 3.46
N LEU A 102 2.95 -21.09 4.56
CA LEU A 102 2.58 -19.68 4.52
C LEU A 102 3.77 -18.79 4.17
N ALA A 103 4.98 -19.09 4.67
CA ALA A 103 6.20 -18.36 4.33
C ALA A 103 6.51 -18.48 2.83
N ILE A 104 6.35 -19.65 2.23
CA ILE A 104 6.52 -19.85 0.77
C ILE A 104 5.53 -18.99 -0.01
N LEU A 105 4.24 -19.09 0.31
CA LEU A 105 3.17 -18.37 -0.41
C LEU A 105 3.24 -16.84 -0.22
N THR A 106 3.86 -16.38 0.85
CA THR A 106 4.08 -14.96 1.15
C THR A 106 5.51 -14.50 0.85
N GLU A 107 6.26 -15.29 0.08
CA GLU A 107 7.63 -15.03 -0.37
C GLU A 107 8.69 -14.80 0.74
N GLY A 108 8.34 -15.14 1.98
CA GLY A 108 9.18 -14.93 3.16
C GLY A 108 9.42 -13.45 3.48
N VAL A 109 8.55 -12.54 3.01
CA VAL A 109 8.72 -11.08 3.19
C VAL A 109 7.79 -10.47 4.23
N VAL A 110 6.88 -11.26 4.80
CA VAL A 110 5.93 -10.82 5.83
C VAL A 110 6.17 -11.55 7.15
N ALA A 111 5.92 -10.88 8.27
CA ALA A 111 6.03 -11.47 9.61
C ALA A 111 4.91 -12.47 9.94
N ALA A 112 3.94 -12.67 9.04
CA ALA A 112 2.76 -13.52 9.27
C ALA A 112 3.10 -14.95 9.75
N PRO A 113 4.08 -15.66 9.16
CA PRO A 113 4.43 -17.01 9.59
C PRO A 113 5.09 -17.07 10.97
N LEU A 114 5.61 -15.95 11.48
CA LEU A 114 6.29 -15.88 12.78
C LEU A 114 5.36 -15.32 13.85
N GLU A 115 4.85 -14.12 13.62
CA GLU A 115 4.08 -13.37 14.61
C GLU A 115 2.57 -13.56 14.47
N GLY A 116 2.09 -13.86 13.25
CA GLY A 116 0.66 -13.86 12.93
C GLY A 116 -0.08 -15.14 13.35
N ILE A 117 0.62 -16.28 13.38
CA ILE A 117 0.11 -17.55 13.90
C ILE A 117 0.76 -17.76 15.27
N SER A 118 -0.06 -17.74 16.32
CA SER A 118 0.38 -17.84 17.70
C SER A 118 0.67 -19.29 18.09
N LYS A 119 -0.28 -20.18 17.80
CA LYS A 119 -0.18 -21.61 18.10
C LYS A 119 -1.18 -22.42 17.30
N VAL A 120 -0.96 -23.72 17.25
CA VAL A 120 -1.89 -24.71 16.69
C VAL A 120 -2.37 -25.63 17.83
N LYS A 121 -3.64 -26.05 17.80
CA LYS A 121 -4.18 -27.04 18.74
C LYS A 121 -5.06 -28.05 18.04
N ILE A 122 -5.04 -29.29 18.51
CA ILE A 122 -6.05 -30.31 18.19
C ILE A 122 -7.09 -30.27 19.30
N ARG A 123 -8.37 -30.24 18.95
CA ARG A 123 -9.49 -30.12 19.90
C ARG A 123 -10.62 -31.07 19.53
N SER A 124 -11.60 -31.24 20.41
CA SER A 124 -12.71 -32.17 20.19
C SER A 124 -14.04 -31.46 19.92
N ASN A 125 -14.73 -31.93 18.88
CA ASN A 125 -16.11 -31.59 18.57
C ASN A 125 -17.06 -32.16 19.64
N PRO A 126 -18.36 -31.79 19.63
CA PRO A 126 -19.33 -32.33 20.59
C PRO A 126 -19.50 -33.86 20.50
N ASP A 127 -19.27 -34.44 19.32
CA ASP A 127 -19.25 -35.89 19.07
C ASP A 127 -17.89 -36.55 19.39
N SER A 128 -17.00 -35.84 20.08
CA SER A 128 -15.63 -36.24 20.41
C SER A 128 -14.67 -36.41 19.23
N SER A 129 -15.10 -36.17 17.97
CA SER A 129 -14.19 -36.17 16.82
C SER A 129 -13.16 -35.06 16.94
N GLN A 130 -11.91 -35.33 16.58
CA GLN A 130 -10.82 -34.36 16.68
C GLN A 130 -10.79 -33.42 15.46
N TYR A 131 -10.64 -32.12 15.69
CA TYR A 131 -10.51 -31.09 14.66
C TYR A 131 -9.29 -30.19 14.91
N LEU A 132 -8.87 -29.46 13.87
CA LEU A 132 -7.75 -28.54 13.91
C LEU A 132 -8.19 -27.10 14.26
N SER A 133 -7.50 -26.46 15.20
CA SER A 133 -7.71 -25.06 15.59
C SER A 133 -6.42 -24.25 15.41
N LEU A 134 -6.51 -23.16 14.64
CA LEU A 134 -5.41 -22.26 14.35
C LEU A 134 -5.60 -20.95 15.12
N TYR A 135 -4.63 -20.57 15.96
CA TYR A 135 -4.69 -19.34 16.74
C TYR A 135 -3.99 -18.20 16.00
N PHE A 136 -4.76 -17.18 15.65
CA PHE A 136 -4.24 -15.96 15.04
C PHE A 136 -4.06 -14.83 16.04
N SER A 137 -3.02 -14.02 15.83
CA SER A 137 -2.74 -12.82 16.61
C SER A 137 -3.01 -11.55 15.77
N GLY A 138 -3.12 -10.38 16.41
CA GLY A 138 -3.32 -9.09 15.72
C GLY A 138 -2.27 -8.77 14.63
N PRO A 139 -0.97 -9.06 14.82
CA PRO A 139 0.06 -8.95 13.79
C PRO A 139 -0.27 -9.61 12.44
N ILE A 140 -1.19 -10.58 12.37
CA ILE A 140 -1.62 -11.17 11.09
C ILE A 140 -2.17 -10.13 10.09
N ARG A 141 -2.56 -8.93 10.56
CA ARG A 141 -3.03 -7.85 9.68
C ARG A 141 -1.97 -7.40 8.67
N SER A 142 -0.70 -7.35 9.06
CA SER A 142 0.37 -6.88 8.19
C SER A 142 0.68 -7.84 7.04
N ALA A 143 0.25 -9.09 7.15
CA ALA A 143 0.33 -10.10 6.09
C ALA A 143 -0.59 -9.79 4.89
N GLY A 144 -1.65 -9.03 5.14
CA GLY A 144 -2.74 -8.81 4.19
C GLY A 144 -3.74 -9.98 4.13
N GLY A 145 -4.95 -9.67 3.63
CA GLY A 145 -6.06 -10.61 3.61
C GLY A 145 -5.82 -11.91 2.84
N THR A 146 -5.01 -11.88 1.78
CA THR A 146 -4.74 -13.11 1.01
C THR A 146 -3.95 -14.12 1.83
N ALA A 147 -2.92 -13.68 2.54
CA ALA A 147 -2.14 -14.54 3.43
C ALA A 147 -2.98 -15.11 4.58
N GLN A 148 -3.86 -14.28 5.17
CA GLN A 148 -4.80 -14.70 6.22
C GLN A 148 -5.68 -15.86 5.76
N GLY A 149 -6.33 -15.72 4.60
CA GLY A 149 -7.19 -16.78 4.07
C GLY A 149 -6.41 -18.03 3.62
N LEU A 150 -5.22 -17.86 3.07
CA LEU A 150 -4.35 -18.98 2.68
C LEU A 150 -3.94 -19.83 3.89
N ALA A 151 -3.69 -19.21 5.05
CA ALA A 151 -3.39 -19.96 6.28
C ALA A 151 -4.52 -20.93 6.66
N VAL A 152 -5.78 -20.53 6.45
CA VAL A 152 -6.96 -21.38 6.68
C VAL A 152 -7.02 -22.53 5.67
N LEU A 153 -6.78 -22.27 4.39
CA LEU A 153 -6.75 -23.30 3.34
C LEU A 153 -5.61 -24.31 3.53
N ILE A 154 -4.44 -23.86 3.98
CA ILE A 154 -3.33 -24.74 4.34
C ILE A 154 -3.73 -25.63 5.52
N GLY A 155 -4.32 -25.05 6.57
CA GLY A 155 -4.85 -25.82 7.70
C GLY A 155 -5.88 -26.86 7.25
N GLU A 156 -6.77 -26.49 6.32
CA GLU A 156 -7.74 -27.40 5.73
C GLU A 156 -7.08 -28.61 5.07
N TYR A 157 -6.10 -28.37 4.21
CA TYR A 157 -5.37 -29.43 3.53
C TYR A 157 -4.69 -30.37 4.51
N ILE A 158 -4.02 -29.81 5.52
CA ILE A 158 -3.32 -30.59 6.56
C ILE A 158 -4.30 -31.43 7.37
N ARG A 159 -5.47 -30.88 7.77
CA ARG A 159 -6.46 -31.65 8.55
C ARG A 159 -6.95 -32.88 7.77
N ILE A 160 -7.14 -32.76 6.46
CA ILE A 160 -7.59 -33.86 5.60
C ILE A 160 -6.52 -34.94 5.54
N LYS A 161 -5.25 -34.54 5.37
CA LYS A 161 -4.11 -35.48 5.32
C LYS A 161 -3.93 -36.26 6.62
N LEU A 162 -4.17 -35.62 7.76
CA LEU A 162 -4.05 -36.24 9.08
C LEU A 162 -5.33 -36.95 9.55
N GLY A 163 -6.40 -36.98 8.74
CA GLY A 163 -7.67 -37.63 9.08
C GLY A 163 -8.45 -36.92 10.19
N LEU A 164 -8.20 -35.62 10.42
CA LEU A 164 -8.94 -34.82 11.39
C LEU A 164 -10.30 -34.40 10.81
N ALA A 165 -11.32 -34.47 11.66
CA ALA A 165 -12.68 -34.08 11.32
C ALA A 165 -12.79 -32.57 11.06
N GLN A 166 -13.85 -32.20 10.34
CA GLN A 166 -14.22 -30.81 10.17
C GLN A 166 -14.58 -30.16 11.51
N TYR A 167 -14.23 -28.90 11.72
CA TYR A 167 -14.73 -28.13 12.85
C TYR A 167 -16.27 -28.00 12.80
N ARG A 168 -16.94 -28.30 13.91
CA ARG A 168 -18.41 -28.19 14.05
C ARG A 168 -18.75 -27.24 15.20
N PRO A 169 -18.95 -25.94 14.93
CA PRO A 169 -19.28 -24.96 15.95
C PRO A 169 -20.67 -25.20 16.52
N THR A 170 -20.88 -24.86 17.79
CA THR A 170 -22.24 -24.71 18.35
C THR A 170 -22.86 -23.39 17.90
N ARG A 171 -24.17 -23.26 18.05
CA ARG A 171 -24.88 -22.02 17.72
C ARG A 171 -24.34 -20.81 18.49
N ASP A 172 -24.05 -20.97 19.78
CA ASP A 172 -23.49 -19.90 20.61
C ASP A 172 -22.07 -19.53 20.18
N GLU A 173 -21.27 -20.51 19.73
CA GLU A 173 -19.96 -20.23 19.15
C GLU A 173 -20.10 -19.45 17.85
N VAL A 174 -21.05 -19.78 16.97
CA VAL A 174 -21.26 -19.01 15.73
C VAL A 174 -21.66 -17.56 16.03
N GLU A 175 -22.62 -17.34 16.93
CA GLU A 175 -23.05 -15.98 17.27
C GLU A 175 -21.96 -15.19 18.02
N ARG A 176 -21.10 -15.87 18.78
CA ARG A 176 -19.90 -15.26 19.37
C ARG A 176 -18.97 -14.66 18.31
N TYR A 177 -18.80 -15.29 17.16
CA TYR A 177 -17.98 -14.74 16.07
C TYR A 177 -18.63 -13.48 15.47
N VAL A 178 -19.96 -13.49 15.30
CA VAL A 178 -20.71 -12.32 14.81
C VAL A 178 -20.56 -11.14 15.76
N GLU A 179 -20.73 -11.37 17.07
CA GLU A 179 -20.56 -10.36 18.11
C GLU A 179 -19.13 -9.78 18.13
N GLU A 180 -18.10 -10.64 18.15
CA GLU A 180 -16.71 -10.21 18.18
C GLU A 180 -16.32 -9.35 16.97
N ILE A 181 -16.69 -9.77 15.75
CA ILE A 181 -16.33 -9.06 14.52
C ILE A 181 -16.98 -7.66 14.47
N LYS A 182 -18.24 -7.54 14.91
CA LYS A 182 -18.92 -6.25 15.01
C LYS A 182 -18.27 -5.34 16.04
N LEU A 183 -18.08 -5.84 17.25
CA LEU A 183 -17.45 -5.08 18.33
C LEU A 183 -16.02 -4.66 17.97
N TYR A 184 -15.26 -5.54 17.32
CA TYR A 184 -13.93 -5.22 16.82
C TYR A 184 -13.97 -4.07 15.80
N ASN A 185 -14.86 -4.15 14.81
CA ASN A 185 -15.01 -3.12 13.79
C ASN A 185 -15.42 -1.76 14.35
N GLU A 186 -16.26 -1.76 15.38
CA GLU A 186 -16.79 -0.53 15.98
C GLU A 186 -15.86 0.09 17.01
N ARG A 187 -15.21 -0.72 17.86
CA ARG A 187 -14.54 -0.25 19.07
C ARG A 187 -13.03 -0.46 19.10
N VAL A 188 -12.49 -1.29 18.22
CA VAL A 188 -11.04 -1.59 18.18
C VAL A 188 -10.42 -0.99 16.92
N SER A 189 -10.83 -1.48 15.75
CA SER A 189 -10.37 -0.97 14.47
C SER A 189 -11.38 -1.29 13.37
N ARG A 190 -11.63 -0.29 12.50
CA ARG A 190 -12.39 -0.50 11.28
C ARG A 190 -11.75 -1.59 10.40
N LEU A 191 -12.59 -2.52 9.96
CA LEU A 191 -12.24 -3.59 9.02
C LEU A 191 -12.27 -3.05 7.59
N GLN A 192 -11.38 -3.54 6.74
CA GLN A 192 -11.38 -3.17 5.31
C GLN A 192 -12.62 -3.68 4.55
N TYR A 193 -13.26 -4.73 5.07
CA TYR A 193 -14.54 -5.27 4.62
C TYR A 193 -15.24 -5.83 5.84
N LEU A 194 -16.42 -5.30 6.17
CA LEU A 194 -17.29 -5.86 7.18
C LEU A 194 -18.26 -6.82 6.47
N PRO A 195 -18.11 -8.15 6.61
CA PRO A 195 -19.08 -9.10 6.10
C PRO A 195 -20.44 -8.94 6.81
N LYS A 196 -21.51 -9.35 6.13
CA LYS A 196 -22.83 -9.45 6.77
C LYS A 196 -22.83 -10.56 7.81
N ASP A 197 -23.73 -10.49 8.78
CA ASP A 197 -23.88 -11.52 9.80
C ASP A 197 -24.03 -12.92 9.20
N ASP A 198 -24.89 -13.08 8.20
CA ASP A 198 -25.09 -14.38 7.53
C ASP A 198 -23.84 -14.86 6.77
N ASP A 199 -23.04 -13.94 6.23
CA ASP A 199 -21.76 -14.28 5.60
C ASP A 199 -20.76 -14.79 6.67
N ILE A 200 -20.74 -14.17 7.85
CA ILE A 200 -19.92 -14.62 9.00
C ILE A 200 -20.35 -16.02 9.42
N ARG A 201 -21.66 -16.23 9.62
CA ARG A 201 -22.21 -17.54 10.00
C ARG A 201 -21.81 -18.62 9.01
N LEU A 202 -22.04 -18.37 7.72
CA LEU A 202 -21.70 -19.29 6.65
C LEU A 202 -20.20 -19.66 6.66
N ILE A 203 -19.31 -18.67 6.83
CA ILE A 203 -17.87 -18.92 6.89
C ILE A 203 -17.52 -19.79 8.10
N VAL A 204 -18.03 -19.47 9.28
CA VAL A 204 -17.68 -20.19 10.52
C VAL A 204 -18.22 -21.61 10.52
N GLU A 205 -19.41 -21.83 9.95
CA GLU A 205 -20.03 -23.16 9.86
C GLU A 205 -19.40 -24.05 8.78
N LYS A 206 -18.86 -23.47 7.70
CA LYS A 206 -18.32 -24.21 6.55
C LYS A 206 -16.80 -24.30 6.51
N ALA A 207 -16.08 -23.39 7.15
CA ALA A 207 -14.62 -23.48 7.25
C ALA A 207 -14.25 -24.80 7.92
N GLY A 208 -13.38 -25.58 7.29
CA GLY A 208 -13.12 -26.93 7.80
C GLY A 208 -12.14 -26.99 8.97
N VAL A 209 -11.45 -25.88 9.26
CA VAL A 209 -10.67 -25.68 10.49
C VAL A 209 -11.26 -24.56 11.35
N CYS A 210 -11.03 -24.62 12.66
CA CYS A 210 -11.43 -23.57 13.58
C CYS A 210 -10.46 -22.39 13.48
N VAL A 211 -10.95 -21.24 13.02
CA VAL A 211 -10.23 -19.95 13.05
C VAL A 211 -10.36 -19.38 14.46
N ASP A 212 -9.33 -19.48 15.27
CA ASP A 212 -9.29 -19.01 16.65
C ASP A 212 -8.29 -17.83 16.80
N GLY A 213 -8.08 -17.32 18.01
CA GLY A 213 -7.09 -16.28 18.24
C GLY A 213 -6.85 -15.93 19.69
N ASP A 214 -5.77 -15.20 19.94
CA ASP A 214 -5.42 -14.75 21.28
C ASP A 214 -6.32 -13.58 21.74
N PRO A 215 -6.71 -13.54 23.02
CA PRO A 215 -7.51 -12.47 23.63
C PRO A 215 -6.67 -11.18 23.78
N THR A 216 -6.40 -10.54 22.66
CA THR A 216 -5.46 -9.43 22.52
C THR A 216 -6.02 -8.10 22.99
N GLU A 217 -7.35 -7.94 22.98
CA GLU A 217 -8.01 -6.71 23.38
C GLU A 217 -8.48 -6.74 24.83
N ARG A 218 -8.58 -5.57 25.45
CA ARG A 218 -9.14 -5.42 26.80
C ARG A 218 -10.67 -5.47 26.83
N ILE A 219 -11.31 -5.34 25.66
CA ILE A 219 -12.76 -5.31 25.50
C ILE A 219 -13.30 -6.73 25.54
N GLU A 220 -14.38 -6.93 26.30
CA GLU A 220 -15.08 -8.21 26.42
C GLU A 220 -16.38 -8.23 25.61
N VAL A 221 -16.80 -9.43 25.23
CA VAL A 221 -18.14 -9.69 24.72
C VAL A 221 -19.18 -9.62 25.84
N ALA A 222 -20.40 -9.23 25.47
CA ALA A 222 -21.50 -9.02 26.39
C ALA A 222 -22.43 -10.23 26.46
N ILE A 223 -22.75 -10.85 25.32
CA ILE A 223 -23.81 -11.87 25.23
C ILE A 223 -23.22 -13.27 25.33
N HIS A 224 -22.33 -13.65 24.42
CA HIS A 224 -21.86 -15.04 24.30
C HIS A 224 -20.60 -15.30 25.14
N ARG A 225 -20.75 -15.24 26.47
CA ARG A 225 -19.67 -15.41 27.46
C ARG A 225 -19.50 -16.87 27.90
N ASP A 226 -18.32 -17.19 28.44
CA ASP A 226 -18.00 -18.42 29.16
C ASP A 226 -18.25 -19.72 28.37
N LEU A 227 -18.02 -19.66 27.05
CA LEU A 227 -18.15 -20.83 26.18
C LEU A 227 -17.05 -21.85 26.45
N LYS A 228 -17.42 -23.12 26.62
CA LYS A 228 -16.53 -24.23 27.02
C LYS A 228 -15.23 -24.33 26.19
N ARG A 229 -15.29 -24.03 24.89
CA ARG A 229 -14.13 -24.13 23.98
C ARG A 229 -13.47 -22.78 23.68
N VAL A 230 -13.93 -21.68 24.27
CA VAL A 230 -13.32 -20.36 24.08
C VAL A 230 -12.61 -19.97 25.38
N GLU A 231 -11.29 -19.80 25.32
CA GLU A 231 -10.43 -19.63 26.51
C GLU A 231 -10.65 -18.27 27.23
N SER A 232 -11.35 -17.32 26.61
CA SER A 232 -11.54 -15.97 27.16
C SER A 232 -12.81 -15.29 26.65
N ASN A 233 -13.33 -14.33 27.43
CA ASN A 233 -14.43 -13.44 27.02
C ASN A 233 -13.96 -12.18 26.28
N ARG A 234 -12.65 -12.00 26.10
CA ARG A 234 -12.08 -10.87 25.37
C ARG A 234 -12.13 -11.07 23.86
N ILE A 235 -12.13 -9.95 23.13
CA ILE A 235 -12.09 -9.96 21.67
C ILE A 235 -10.76 -10.53 21.17
N ARG A 236 -10.85 -11.43 20.19
CA ARG A 236 -9.73 -12.07 19.50
C ARG A 236 -9.48 -11.36 18.17
N SER A 237 -8.54 -10.39 18.18
CA SER A 237 -8.28 -9.54 17.01
C SER A 237 -7.84 -10.32 15.77
N GLY A 238 -6.97 -11.33 15.92
CA GLY A 238 -6.50 -12.15 14.80
C GLY A 238 -7.63 -12.90 14.08
N LEU A 239 -8.54 -13.50 14.86
CA LEU A 239 -9.75 -14.16 14.35
C LEU A 239 -10.61 -13.18 13.55
N CYS A 240 -10.90 -12.00 14.12
CA CYS A 240 -11.76 -11.01 13.47
C CYS A 240 -11.20 -10.61 12.09
N LEU A 241 -9.88 -10.43 12.01
CA LEU A 241 -9.18 -10.09 10.77
C LEU A 241 -9.23 -11.23 9.75
N VAL A 242 -8.92 -12.46 10.16
CA VAL A 242 -8.88 -13.62 9.25
C VAL A 242 -10.25 -13.94 8.65
N ILE A 243 -11.33 -13.86 9.44
CA ILE A 243 -12.69 -14.07 8.93
C ILE A 243 -13.08 -12.95 7.95
N ALA A 244 -12.92 -11.68 8.37
CA ALA A 244 -13.44 -10.55 7.62
C ALA A 244 -12.54 -10.07 6.47
N GLU A 245 -11.27 -9.77 6.75
CA GLU A 245 -10.29 -9.29 5.77
C GLU A 245 -9.63 -10.44 4.99
N GLY A 246 -9.63 -11.65 5.53
CA GLY A 246 -9.13 -12.85 4.88
C GLY A 246 -10.18 -13.55 4.03
N LEU A 247 -10.95 -14.45 4.65
CA LEU A 247 -11.91 -15.32 3.98
C LEU A 247 -12.98 -14.53 3.23
N ALA A 248 -13.63 -13.56 3.89
CA ALA A 248 -14.75 -12.84 3.28
C ALA A 248 -14.29 -11.84 2.20
N GLN A 249 -13.31 -10.98 2.51
CA GLN A 249 -12.83 -9.97 1.55
C GLN A 249 -12.14 -10.60 0.32
N LYS A 250 -11.41 -11.71 0.50
CA LYS A 250 -10.63 -12.36 -0.57
C LYS A 250 -11.31 -13.61 -1.14
N ALA A 251 -12.58 -13.85 -0.84
CA ALA A 251 -13.37 -15.01 -1.27
C ALA A 251 -13.08 -15.47 -2.70
N ARG A 252 -13.20 -14.56 -3.69
CA ARG A 252 -12.94 -14.86 -5.11
C ARG A 252 -11.53 -15.38 -5.40
N LYS A 253 -10.51 -14.76 -4.81
CA LYS A 253 -9.10 -15.16 -5.01
C LYS A 253 -8.80 -16.48 -4.29
N LEU A 254 -9.37 -16.67 -3.10
CA LEU A 254 -9.18 -17.88 -2.30
C LEU A 254 -9.83 -19.12 -2.93
N MET A 255 -10.97 -18.99 -3.61
CA MET A 255 -11.54 -20.09 -4.38
C MET A 255 -10.56 -20.61 -5.45
N GLY A 256 -9.82 -19.72 -6.13
CA GLY A 256 -8.79 -20.13 -7.08
C GLY A 256 -7.68 -20.97 -6.44
N TYR A 257 -7.21 -20.57 -5.25
CA TYR A 257 -6.24 -21.34 -4.49
C TYR A 257 -6.81 -22.66 -3.95
N ALA A 258 -8.03 -22.65 -3.41
CA ALA A 258 -8.69 -23.85 -2.93
C ALA A 258 -8.81 -24.90 -4.04
N ASN A 259 -9.21 -24.48 -5.25
CA ASN A 259 -9.27 -25.37 -6.42
C ASN A 259 -7.88 -25.94 -6.78
N SER A 260 -6.82 -25.13 -6.70
CA SER A 260 -5.44 -25.61 -6.95
C SER A 260 -4.96 -26.63 -5.90
N MET A 261 -5.55 -26.63 -4.71
CA MET A 261 -5.29 -27.58 -3.62
C MET A 261 -6.32 -28.73 -3.57
N SER A 262 -7.24 -28.81 -4.55
CA SER A 262 -8.35 -29.77 -4.58
C SER A 262 -9.27 -29.72 -3.35
N LEU A 263 -9.47 -28.51 -2.80
CA LEU A 263 -10.36 -28.25 -1.66
C LEU A 263 -11.70 -27.64 -2.13
N ASP A 264 -12.82 -28.13 -1.59
CA ASP A 264 -14.14 -27.56 -1.88
C ASP A 264 -14.46 -26.36 -0.96
N TYR A 265 -14.18 -25.16 -1.46
CA TYR A 265 -14.56 -23.88 -0.84
C TYR A 265 -15.57 -23.11 -1.70
N SER A 266 -16.40 -23.83 -2.47
CA SER A 266 -17.40 -23.24 -3.38
C SER A 266 -18.41 -22.32 -2.67
N PHE A 267 -18.66 -22.55 -1.37
CA PHE A 267 -19.52 -21.70 -0.52
C PHE A 267 -19.04 -20.25 -0.46
N LEU A 268 -17.74 -19.98 -0.63
CA LEU A 268 -17.21 -18.61 -0.66
C LEU A 268 -17.79 -17.78 -1.83
N SER A 269 -18.35 -18.43 -2.85
CA SER A 269 -19.03 -17.74 -3.95
C SER A 269 -20.32 -17.05 -3.52
N GLU A 270 -20.89 -17.39 -2.37
CA GLU A 270 -22.10 -16.79 -1.82
C GLU A 270 -21.83 -15.49 -1.05
N ILE A 271 -20.60 -15.29 -0.59
CA ILE A 271 -20.20 -14.15 0.22
C ILE A 271 -20.41 -12.84 -0.53
N GLY A 272 -21.14 -11.93 0.11
CA GLY A 272 -21.45 -10.62 -0.47
C GLY A 272 -22.53 -10.63 -1.56
N LYS A 273 -23.12 -11.79 -1.92
CA LYS A 273 -24.36 -11.83 -2.73
C LYS A 273 -25.54 -11.34 -1.86
N LYS A 274 -26.40 -10.48 -2.39
CA LYS A 274 -27.67 -10.13 -1.74
C LYS A 274 -28.66 -11.28 -2.03
N LYS A 275 -29.30 -11.87 -1.01
CA LYS A 275 -30.58 -12.55 -1.19
C LYS A 275 -31.57 -11.48 -1.68
N SER A 276 -31.81 -11.48 -3.00
CA SER A 276 -32.88 -10.75 -3.70
C SER A 276 -33.27 -9.37 -3.14
N GLN A 277 -32.54 -8.29 -3.53
CA GLN A 277 -33.10 -6.93 -3.70
C GLN A 277 -32.09 -5.99 -4.41
N LYS A 278 -32.55 -5.43 -5.54
CA LYS A 278 -31.99 -4.39 -6.46
C LYS A 278 -30.47 -4.37 -6.75
N ASN A 279 -30.17 -4.55 -8.04
CA ASN A 279 -28.86 -4.40 -8.68
C ASN A 279 -28.32 -2.96 -8.52
N GLU A 280 -27.49 -2.72 -7.51
CA GLU A 280 -26.56 -1.58 -7.54
C GLU A 280 -25.47 -1.88 -8.57
N SER A 281 -25.29 -0.98 -9.53
CA SER A 281 -24.26 -1.11 -10.56
C SER A 281 -22.85 -1.06 -9.94
N GLU A 282 -21.87 -1.71 -10.58
CA GLU A 282 -20.46 -1.65 -10.14
C GLU A 282 -19.95 -0.20 -9.99
N ASN A 283 -20.46 0.70 -10.84
CA ASN A 283 -20.21 2.15 -10.77
C ASN A 283 -20.72 2.79 -9.46
N GLU A 284 -21.90 2.41 -8.96
CA GLU A 284 -22.43 2.98 -7.70
C GLU A 284 -21.60 2.56 -6.49
N LYS A 285 -21.10 1.32 -6.48
CA LYS A 285 -20.22 0.83 -5.42
C LYS A 285 -18.87 1.55 -5.42
N VAL A 286 -18.30 1.80 -6.59
CA VAL A 286 -17.04 2.54 -6.74
C VAL A 286 -17.22 3.99 -6.28
N LYS A 287 -18.33 4.64 -6.67
CA LYS A 287 -18.68 6.00 -6.22
C LYS A 287 -18.83 6.10 -4.70
N ALA A 288 -19.58 5.17 -4.10
CA ALA A 288 -19.78 5.14 -2.64
C ALA A 288 -18.47 4.91 -1.88
N ALA A 289 -17.61 4.00 -2.34
CA ALA A 289 -16.32 3.73 -1.71
C ALA A 289 -15.32 4.90 -1.82
N PHE A 290 -15.33 5.62 -2.96
CA PHE A 290 -14.45 6.78 -3.16
C PHE A 290 -14.71 7.90 -2.15
N MET A 291 -16.00 8.18 -1.86
CA MET A 291 -16.45 9.28 -1.01
C MET A 291 -16.46 8.97 0.50
N GLN A 292 -16.17 7.74 0.91
CA GLN A 292 -16.08 7.38 2.33
C GLN A 292 -14.85 7.99 3.02
N GLU A 293 -14.96 8.37 4.29
CA GLU A 293 -13.84 8.85 5.11
C GLU A 293 -13.10 10.05 4.48
N ILE A 294 -13.82 11.15 4.31
CA ILE A 294 -13.21 12.45 4.00
C ILE A 294 -12.71 13.02 5.32
N VAL A 295 -11.40 13.21 5.42
CA VAL A 295 -10.74 13.79 6.59
C VAL A 295 -10.49 15.27 6.28
N GLY A 296 -10.73 16.15 7.26
CA GLY A 296 -10.39 17.57 7.13
C GLY A 296 -8.93 17.77 6.72
N GLY A 297 -8.68 18.72 5.82
CA GLY A 297 -7.34 18.99 5.26
C GLY A 297 -6.91 18.09 4.11
N ARG A 298 -7.78 17.19 3.61
CA ARG A 298 -7.51 16.37 2.42
C ARG A 298 -8.46 16.75 1.28
N PRO A 299 -8.02 17.55 0.30
CA PRO A 299 -8.88 18.04 -0.77
C PRO A 299 -9.39 16.90 -1.66
N ILE A 300 -10.56 17.13 -2.24
CA ILE A 300 -11.10 16.36 -3.36
C ILE A 300 -10.74 17.14 -4.62
N PHE A 301 -9.96 16.54 -5.51
CA PHE A 301 -9.55 17.19 -6.75
C PHE A 301 -10.64 17.06 -7.81
N SER A 302 -11.25 15.89 -7.92
CA SER A 302 -12.38 15.63 -8.81
C SER A 302 -13.35 14.61 -8.20
N GLY A 303 -14.65 14.83 -8.43
CA GLY A 303 -15.67 13.85 -8.13
C GLY A 303 -15.58 12.62 -9.07
N PRO A 304 -16.22 11.49 -8.73
CA PRO A 304 -16.22 10.31 -9.58
C PRO A 304 -16.78 10.59 -10.97
N SER A 305 -16.02 10.25 -12.01
CA SER A 305 -16.37 10.48 -13.42
C SER A 305 -16.78 11.93 -13.73
N ALA A 306 -16.32 12.90 -12.94
CA ALA A 306 -16.68 14.31 -13.13
C ALA A 306 -16.02 14.86 -14.40
N LYS A 307 -16.82 15.47 -15.28
CA LYS A 307 -16.34 16.20 -16.46
C LYS A 307 -15.38 17.32 -16.02
N GLY A 308 -14.26 17.47 -16.71
CA GLY A 308 -13.19 18.40 -16.30
C GLY A 308 -12.25 17.85 -15.22
N GLY A 309 -12.52 16.65 -14.67
CA GLY A 309 -11.58 15.95 -13.80
C GLY A 309 -10.36 15.42 -14.56
N PHE A 310 -9.58 14.57 -13.91
CA PHE A 310 -8.45 13.93 -14.58
C PHE A 310 -8.94 13.00 -15.70
N ARG A 311 -8.47 13.21 -16.91
CA ARG A 311 -8.80 12.37 -18.06
C ARG A 311 -7.87 11.16 -18.11
N LEU A 312 -8.44 9.97 -18.33
CA LEU A 312 -7.68 8.73 -18.43
C LEU A 312 -6.86 8.71 -19.73
N GLN A 313 -5.54 8.62 -19.57
CA GLN A 313 -4.62 8.25 -20.63
C GLN A 313 -3.88 6.96 -20.24
N TYR A 314 -3.87 5.98 -21.14
CA TYR A 314 -3.05 4.78 -20.93
C TYR A 314 -1.59 5.08 -21.24
N GLY A 315 -0.71 4.65 -20.34
CA GLY A 315 0.72 4.68 -20.58
C GLY A 315 1.54 4.41 -19.34
N ARG A 316 2.84 4.30 -19.53
CA ARG A 316 3.80 4.10 -18.46
C ARG A 316 5.08 4.86 -18.78
N CYS A 317 5.32 5.93 -18.04
CA CYS A 317 6.63 6.59 -17.99
C CYS A 317 7.55 5.91 -16.95
N ARG A 318 8.79 6.38 -16.93
CA ARG A 318 9.91 5.90 -16.11
C ARG A 318 9.63 5.85 -14.60
N ASP A 319 8.76 6.72 -14.10
CA ASP A 319 8.37 6.93 -12.71
C ASP A 319 6.92 6.51 -12.41
N SER A 320 6.32 5.69 -13.28
CA SER A 320 4.96 5.16 -13.14
C SER A 320 4.87 3.63 -13.26
N GLY A 321 3.67 3.10 -13.03
CA GLY A 321 3.39 1.66 -12.97
C GLY A 321 3.45 1.12 -11.55
N LEU A 322 3.33 -0.20 -11.39
CA LEU A 322 2.98 -0.85 -10.12
C LEU A 322 1.64 -0.32 -9.57
N ALA A 323 1.68 0.84 -8.91
CA ALA A 323 0.50 1.59 -8.49
C ALA A 323 0.70 3.11 -8.58
N ALA A 324 1.84 3.58 -9.12
CA ALA A 324 2.11 4.98 -9.33
C ALA A 324 1.49 5.48 -10.63
N LYS A 325 0.89 6.65 -10.58
CA LYS A 325 0.21 7.33 -11.68
C LYS A 325 0.82 8.71 -11.83
N CYS A 326 0.86 9.22 -13.06
CA CYS A 326 1.42 10.54 -13.30
C CYS A 326 0.34 11.54 -13.63
N ILE A 327 0.53 12.76 -13.14
CA ILE A 327 -0.25 13.94 -13.55
C ILE A 327 0.71 15.01 -14.05
N HIS A 328 0.18 15.98 -14.79
CA HIS A 328 0.99 17.07 -15.29
C HIS A 328 1.49 17.95 -14.12
N PRO A 329 2.76 18.40 -14.10
CA PRO A 329 3.28 19.24 -13.01
C PRO A 329 2.54 20.58 -12.87
N ALA A 330 2.01 21.14 -13.96
CA ALA A 330 1.13 22.31 -13.87
C ALA A 330 -0.14 22.02 -13.05
N ALA A 331 -0.70 20.81 -13.13
CA ALA A 331 -1.85 20.41 -12.31
C ALA A 331 -1.48 20.40 -10.83
N GLN A 332 -0.28 19.93 -10.47
CA GLN A 332 0.20 19.96 -9.09
C GLN A 332 0.25 21.38 -8.53
N ILE A 333 0.81 22.32 -9.30
CA ILE A 333 0.91 23.73 -8.89
C ILE A 333 -0.48 24.34 -8.72
N LEU A 334 -1.33 24.24 -9.75
CA LEU A 334 -2.67 24.84 -9.75
C LEU A 334 -3.61 24.24 -8.69
N LEU A 335 -3.34 23.01 -8.23
CA LEU A 335 -4.02 22.38 -7.11
C LEU A 335 -3.35 22.72 -5.77
N ASN A 336 -2.77 23.92 -5.66
CA ASN A 336 -2.07 24.46 -4.49
C ASN A 336 -0.97 23.54 -3.94
N ARG A 337 -0.33 22.76 -4.81
CA ARG A 337 0.75 21.80 -4.45
C ARG A 337 0.30 20.75 -3.42
N PHE A 338 -1.00 20.50 -3.27
CA PHE A 338 -1.51 19.40 -2.45
C PHE A 338 -1.15 18.02 -3.01
N PRO A 339 -1.29 17.75 -4.32
CA PRO A 339 -0.68 16.58 -4.90
C PRO A 339 0.78 16.92 -5.26
N ALA A 340 1.71 16.25 -4.59
CA ALA A 340 3.14 16.29 -4.89
C ALA A 340 3.62 14.88 -5.28
N THR A 341 4.83 14.81 -5.83
CA THR A 341 5.49 13.53 -6.07
C THR A 341 5.65 12.77 -4.74
N GLY A 342 5.11 11.55 -4.67
CA GLY A 342 5.04 10.75 -3.44
C GLY A 342 3.73 10.91 -2.65
N THR A 343 2.90 11.91 -2.93
CA THR A 343 1.59 12.03 -2.30
C THR A 343 0.72 10.85 -2.75
N GLN A 344 0.10 10.16 -1.80
CA GLN A 344 -0.89 9.14 -2.09
C GLN A 344 -2.20 9.82 -2.48
N LEU A 345 -2.74 9.50 -3.65
CA LEU A 345 -4.12 9.76 -4.03
C LEU A 345 -5.00 8.56 -3.73
N LYS A 346 -6.24 8.82 -3.32
CA LYS A 346 -7.34 7.86 -3.46
C LYS A 346 -8.01 8.14 -4.79
N ILE A 347 -8.17 7.11 -5.59
CA ILE A 347 -8.61 7.18 -6.97
C ILE A 347 -9.88 6.34 -7.16
N GLU A 348 -10.71 6.76 -8.09
CA GLU A 348 -11.93 6.04 -8.48
C GLU A 348 -11.59 4.69 -9.11
N ARG A 349 -10.63 4.68 -10.03
CA ARG A 349 -10.19 3.49 -10.79
C ARG A 349 -8.88 3.75 -11.56
N PRO A 350 -8.12 2.71 -11.91
CA PRO A 350 -8.13 1.38 -11.32
C PRO A 350 -7.44 1.39 -9.94
N GLY A 351 -7.94 0.56 -9.02
CA GLY A 351 -7.42 0.45 -7.66
C GLY A 351 -7.97 1.51 -6.69
N LYS A 352 -7.68 1.35 -5.40
CA LYS A 352 -8.18 2.23 -4.32
C LYS A 352 -7.25 3.41 -4.02
N GLY A 353 -6.02 3.34 -4.49
CA GLY A 353 -5.02 4.37 -4.25
C GLY A 353 -3.88 4.28 -5.24
N ALA A 354 -3.19 5.40 -5.39
CA ALA A 354 -1.99 5.53 -6.20
C ALA A 354 -1.03 6.50 -5.54
N ILE A 355 0.25 6.37 -5.82
CA ILE A 355 1.22 7.45 -5.57
C ILE A 355 1.25 8.31 -6.82
N VAL A 356 1.34 9.63 -6.64
CA VAL A 356 1.52 10.57 -7.75
C VAL A 356 2.99 10.72 -8.08
N ALA A 357 3.28 10.74 -9.36
CA ALA A 357 4.52 11.23 -9.95
C ALA A 357 4.18 12.22 -11.08
N GLU A 358 5.20 12.66 -11.83
CA GLU A 358 5.06 13.73 -12.81
C GLU A 358 5.21 13.19 -14.23
N CYS A 359 4.43 13.73 -15.17
CA CYS A 359 4.69 13.52 -16.59
C CYS A 359 4.39 14.82 -17.35
N THR A 360 5.37 15.31 -18.09
CA THR A 360 5.28 16.56 -18.87
C THR A 360 4.74 16.34 -20.29
N GLU A 361 4.65 15.09 -20.75
CA GLU A 361 4.21 14.74 -22.11
C GLU A 361 2.70 14.45 -22.22
N ILE A 362 1.96 14.55 -21.11
CA ILE A 362 0.51 14.31 -21.09
C ILE A 362 -0.24 15.64 -21.10
N GLU A 363 -1.54 15.62 -21.39
CA GLU A 363 -2.27 16.88 -21.53
C GLU A 363 -2.34 17.64 -20.21
N ALA A 364 -2.06 18.92 -20.32
CA ALA A 364 -1.99 19.83 -19.18
C ALA A 364 -3.37 20.38 -18.81
N PRO A 365 -3.50 21.00 -17.62
CA PRO A 365 -4.74 21.65 -17.22
C PRO A 365 -5.15 22.78 -18.16
N VAL A 366 -6.45 23.01 -18.23
CA VAL A 366 -7.05 24.17 -18.91
C VAL A 366 -7.77 25.01 -17.88
N VAL A 367 -7.47 26.31 -17.85
CA VAL A 367 -7.98 27.23 -16.83
C VAL A 367 -8.67 28.43 -17.47
N ARG A 368 -9.68 28.96 -16.77
CA ARG A 368 -10.20 30.30 -16.99
C ARG A 368 -9.53 31.27 -16.03
N LEU A 369 -8.94 32.32 -16.56
CA LEU A 369 -8.35 33.41 -15.78
C LEU A 369 -9.42 34.40 -15.31
N LYS A 370 -9.08 35.26 -14.35
CA LYS A 370 -9.92 36.38 -13.90
C LYS A 370 -10.30 37.33 -15.04
N SER A 371 -9.46 37.43 -16.07
CA SER A 371 -9.75 38.15 -17.32
C SER A 371 -10.82 37.47 -18.19
N LYS A 372 -11.30 36.29 -17.81
CA LYS A 372 -12.26 35.44 -18.53
C LYS A 372 -11.70 34.76 -19.78
N SER A 373 -10.40 34.96 -20.04
CA SER A 373 -9.63 34.22 -21.05
C SER A 373 -9.41 32.77 -20.61
N VAL A 374 -9.34 31.86 -21.57
CA VAL A 374 -9.07 30.43 -21.34
C VAL A 374 -7.71 30.07 -21.91
N VAL A 375 -6.89 29.42 -21.09
CA VAL A 375 -5.49 29.11 -21.39
C VAL A 375 -5.19 27.64 -21.05
N ARG A 376 -4.44 26.97 -21.93
CA ARG A 376 -3.79 25.67 -21.60
C ARG A 376 -2.50 25.94 -20.85
N VAL A 377 -2.33 25.36 -19.67
CA VAL A 377 -1.19 25.63 -18.78
C VAL A 377 -0.15 24.54 -18.93
N GLU A 378 0.60 24.60 -20.03
CA GLU A 378 1.39 23.47 -20.55
C GLU A 378 2.78 23.33 -19.93
N THR A 379 3.21 24.29 -19.12
CA THR A 379 4.52 24.26 -18.47
C THR A 379 4.43 24.59 -17.00
N ARG A 380 5.47 24.21 -16.25
CA ARG A 380 5.60 24.53 -14.83
C ARG A 380 5.70 26.04 -14.64
N GLU A 381 6.47 26.69 -15.49
CA GLU A 381 6.72 28.13 -15.49
C GLU A 381 5.42 28.90 -15.74
N LYS A 382 4.62 28.46 -16.73
CA LYS A 382 3.32 29.09 -17.00
C LYS A 382 2.36 28.90 -15.83
N ALA A 383 2.36 27.73 -15.19
CA ALA A 383 1.53 27.48 -14.02
C ALA A 383 1.85 28.45 -12.87
N LEU A 384 3.14 28.70 -12.61
CA LEU A 384 3.57 29.67 -11.60
C LEU A 384 3.17 31.12 -11.97
N GLU A 385 3.25 31.48 -13.25
CA GLU A 385 2.89 32.82 -13.73
C GLU A 385 1.39 33.12 -13.58
N VAL A 386 0.53 32.12 -13.82
CA VAL A 386 -0.93 32.31 -13.86
C VAL A 386 -1.66 31.88 -12.60
N GLU A 387 -0.99 31.23 -11.63
CA GLU A 387 -1.61 30.66 -10.42
C GLU A 387 -2.55 31.66 -9.72
N ASP A 388 -2.07 32.88 -9.47
CA ASP A 388 -2.84 33.95 -8.80
C ASP A 388 -3.94 34.57 -9.69
N GLN A 389 -3.90 34.29 -10.99
CA GLN A 389 -4.85 34.79 -11.98
C GLN A 389 -5.95 33.77 -12.30
N VAL A 390 -5.82 32.52 -11.87
CA VAL A 390 -6.83 31.49 -12.11
C VAL A 390 -8.11 31.83 -11.35
N GLU A 391 -9.23 31.85 -12.08
CA GLU A 391 -10.57 31.94 -11.50
C GLU A 391 -11.23 30.56 -11.40
N GLU A 392 -11.04 29.72 -12.42
CA GLU A 392 -11.63 28.38 -12.48
C GLU A 392 -10.69 27.43 -13.22
N ILE A 393 -10.46 26.23 -12.67
CA ILE A 393 -9.81 25.14 -13.40
C ILE A 393 -10.90 24.36 -14.14
N LEU A 394 -10.92 24.47 -15.46
CA LEU A 394 -11.92 23.83 -16.32
C LEU A 394 -11.61 22.35 -16.51
N PHE A 395 -10.33 22.04 -16.70
CA PHE A 395 -9.81 20.67 -16.86
C PHE A 395 -8.56 20.48 -16.02
N LEU A 396 -8.49 19.39 -15.26
CA LEU A 396 -7.28 19.01 -14.50
C LEU A 396 -6.15 18.46 -15.38
N GLY A 397 -6.43 18.18 -16.65
CA GLY A 397 -5.52 17.49 -17.56
C GLY A 397 -5.58 15.97 -17.41
N ASP A 398 -4.53 15.30 -17.87
CA ASP A 398 -4.47 13.85 -17.90
C ASP A 398 -3.99 13.24 -16.58
N ILE A 399 -4.47 12.02 -16.31
CA ILE A 399 -3.83 11.07 -15.41
C ILE A 399 -3.36 9.86 -16.22
N LEU A 400 -2.04 9.65 -16.19
CA LEU A 400 -1.40 8.54 -16.87
C LEU A 400 -1.50 7.27 -16.02
N VAL A 401 -2.12 6.24 -16.58
CA VAL A 401 -2.35 4.97 -15.90
C VAL A 401 -1.79 3.80 -16.71
N SER A 402 -0.98 2.98 -16.06
CA SER A 402 -0.42 1.77 -16.67
C SER A 402 -1.51 0.73 -16.92
N TYR A 403 -1.44 0.04 -18.05
CA TYR A 403 -2.23 -1.18 -18.31
C TYR A 403 -2.07 -2.22 -17.18
N GLY A 404 -0.87 -2.32 -16.61
CA GLY A 404 -0.57 -3.25 -15.51
C GLY A 404 -1.45 -3.05 -14.29
N ASP A 405 -1.84 -1.81 -13.99
CA ASP A 405 -2.74 -1.51 -12.86
C ASP A 405 -4.12 -2.15 -13.09
N PHE A 406 -4.68 -2.03 -14.30
CA PHE A 406 -5.97 -2.64 -14.67
C PHE A 406 -5.91 -4.15 -14.62
N LEU A 407 -4.84 -4.75 -15.15
CA LEU A 407 -4.62 -6.20 -15.12
C LEU A 407 -4.55 -6.71 -13.67
N GLN A 408 -3.78 -6.03 -12.82
CA GLN A 408 -3.58 -6.44 -11.42
C GLN A 408 -4.86 -6.32 -10.59
N THR A 409 -5.68 -5.29 -10.83
CA THR A 409 -6.95 -5.10 -10.11
C THR A 409 -8.12 -5.82 -10.78
N ASN A 410 -7.89 -6.51 -11.90
CA ASN A 410 -8.92 -7.12 -12.74
C ASN A 410 -10.07 -6.14 -13.06
N THR A 411 -9.70 -4.88 -13.34
CA THR A 411 -10.64 -3.84 -13.71
C THR A 411 -10.78 -3.82 -15.22
N ARG A 412 -12.02 -3.72 -15.72
CA ARG A 412 -12.25 -3.61 -17.16
C ARG A 412 -11.56 -2.37 -17.72
N LEU A 413 -10.94 -2.52 -18.89
CA LEU A 413 -10.42 -1.37 -19.62
C LEU A 413 -11.56 -0.42 -19.95
N LEU A 414 -11.29 0.86 -19.76
CA LEU A 414 -12.19 1.96 -20.04
C LEU A 414 -11.75 2.69 -21.31
N PRO A 415 -12.67 3.35 -22.04
CA PRO A 415 -12.29 4.19 -23.17
C PRO A 415 -11.31 5.27 -22.74
N ALA A 416 -10.13 5.32 -23.36
CA ALA A 416 -9.15 6.39 -23.15
C ALA A 416 -9.51 7.62 -23.97
N GLY A 417 -9.09 8.79 -23.49
CA GLY A 417 -9.16 10.01 -24.29
C GLY A 417 -8.20 9.95 -25.47
N TYR A 418 -8.62 10.49 -26.62
CA TYR A 418 -7.75 10.62 -27.78
C TYR A 418 -6.53 11.51 -27.47
N CYS A 419 -5.32 11.00 -27.72
CA CYS A 419 -4.06 11.63 -27.28
C CYS A 419 -2.96 11.52 -28.35
N ASP A 420 -1.88 12.29 -28.17
CA ASP A 420 -0.83 12.48 -29.18
C ASP A 420 -0.12 11.19 -29.56
N LYS A 421 0.07 10.27 -28.60
CA LYS A 421 0.67 8.96 -28.86
C LYS A 421 -0.23 8.07 -29.74
N TRP A 422 -1.56 8.20 -29.61
CA TRP A 422 -2.50 7.50 -30.50
C TRP A 422 -2.51 8.15 -31.89
N TRP A 423 -2.57 9.48 -31.97
CA TRP A 423 -2.45 10.19 -33.25
C TRP A 423 -1.17 9.86 -34.02
N SER A 424 -0.04 9.77 -33.31
CA SER A 424 1.25 9.37 -33.89
C SER A 424 1.21 7.99 -34.56
N LEU A 425 0.33 7.08 -34.13
CA LEU A 425 0.15 5.78 -34.80
C LEU A 425 -0.57 5.93 -36.14
N HIS A 426 -1.58 6.81 -36.23
CA HIS A 426 -2.25 7.10 -37.50
C HIS A 426 -1.31 7.79 -38.50
N VAL A 427 -0.48 8.71 -38.02
CA VAL A 427 0.56 9.35 -38.84
C VAL A 427 1.54 8.33 -39.40
N LYS A 428 2.02 7.40 -38.55
CA LYS A 428 2.91 6.32 -38.96
C LYS A 428 2.24 5.36 -39.95
N GLU A 429 0.98 4.99 -39.71
CA GLU A 429 0.21 4.12 -40.60
C GLU A 429 0.04 4.72 -42.00
N LYS A 430 -0.08 6.05 -42.09
CA LYS A 430 -0.18 6.78 -43.36
C LYS A 430 1.17 7.22 -43.95
N ASN A 431 2.29 6.90 -43.29
CA ASN A 431 3.64 7.31 -43.68
C ASN A 431 3.76 8.82 -43.96
N VAL A 432 3.18 9.66 -43.09
CA VAL A 432 3.22 11.11 -43.22
C VAL A 432 4.33 11.69 -42.35
N GLU A 433 5.19 12.53 -42.92
CA GLU A 433 6.15 13.31 -42.14
C GLU A 433 5.48 14.58 -41.59
N THR A 434 5.66 14.83 -40.30
CA THR A 434 5.09 15.99 -39.60
C THR A 434 5.93 16.32 -38.37
N CYS A 435 5.82 17.55 -37.89
CA CYS A 435 6.31 17.93 -36.58
C CYS A 435 5.46 17.30 -35.46
N GLU A 436 6.01 17.24 -34.24
CA GLU A 436 5.34 16.65 -33.07
C GLU A 436 4.05 17.36 -32.69
N THR A 437 3.95 18.67 -32.92
CA THR A 437 2.74 19.46 -32.66
C THR A 437 2.51 20.42 -33.83
N PRO A 438 1.67 20.05 -34.82
CA PRO A 438 1.37 20.91 -35.95
C PRO A 438 0.66 22.19 -35.50
N THR A 439 0.79 23.26 -36.26
CA THR A 439 -0.04 24.47 -36.10
C THR A 439 -1.52 24.15 -36.39
N PRO A 440 -2.49 25.01 -35.98
CA PRO A 440 -3.91 24.78 -36.26
C PRO A 440 -4.19 24.51 -37.75
N SER A 441 -3.60 25.31 -38.64
CA SER A 441 -3.77 25.17 -40.10
C SER A 441 -3.12 23.88 -40.64
N GLN A 442 -1.91 23.55 -40.19
CA GLN A 442 -1.24 22.31 -40.58
C GLN A 442 -2.02 21.08 -40.11
N ALA A 443 -2.62 21.11 -38.92
CA ALA A 443 -3.40 19.98 -38.40
C ALA A 443 -4.63 19.68 -39.26
N VAL A 444 -5.32 20.74 -39.72
CA VAL A 444 -6.46 20.64 -40.64
C VAL A 444 -6.01 20.14 -42.01
N GLU A 445 -4.92 20.69 -42.55
CA GLU A 445 -4.37 20.27 -43.85
C GLU A 445 -3.97 18.79 -43.84
N LEU A 446 -3.21 18.36 -42.82
CA LEU A 446 -2.77 16.98 -42.66
C LEU A 446 -3.96 16.03 -42.59
N SER A 447 -4.98 16.39 -41.81
CA SER A 447 -6.19 15.58 -41.65
C SER A 447 -6.99 15.49 -42.95
N SER A 448 -7.18 16.62 -43.64
CA SER A 448 -7.93 16.69 -44.90
C SER A 448 -7.23 15.92 -46.02
N LYS A 449 -5.91 16.08 -46.16
CA LYS A 449 -5.12 15.49 -47.26
C LYS A 449 -4.89 13.99 -47.10
N HIS A 450 -4.67 13.51 -45.87
CA HIS A 450 -4.25 12.13 -45.61
C HIS A 450 -5.33 11.27 -44.95
N GLY A 451 -6.47 11.85 -44.58
CA GLY A 451 -7.56 11.14 -43.89
C GLY A 451 -7.16 10.63 -42.51
N ILE A 452 -6.12 11.20 -41.89
CA ILE A 452 -5.81 10.96 -40.49
C ILE A 452 -6.78 11.75 -39.62
N PRO A 453 -7.17 11.26 -38.43
CA PRO A 453 -7.97 12.07 -37.52
C PRO A 453 -7.25 13.36 -37.14
N LEU A 454 -8.05 14.41 -36.89
CA LEU A 454 -7.54 15.71 -36.46
C LEU A 454 -6.63 15.57 -35.23
N HIS A 455 -5.55 16.35 -35.16
CA HIS A 455 -4.60 16.27 -34.06
C HIS A 455 -5.32 16.45 -32.69
N PRO A 456 -5.02 15.64 -31.66
CA PRO A 456 -5.69 15.68 -30.36
C PRO A 456 -5.68 17.05 -29.70
N ARG A 457 -4.57 17.80 -29.80
CA ARG A 457 -4.48 19.21 -29.34
C ARG A 457 -5.66 20.07 -29.80
N TYR A 458 -6.12 19.89 -31.03
CA TYR A 458 -7.19 20.68 -31.65
C TYR A 458 -8.51 19.92 -31.74
N THR A 459 -8.61 18.78 -31.07
CA THR A 459 -9.85 18.03 -30.91
C THR A 459 -10.47 18.41 -29.57
N TYR A 460 -11.75 18.78 -29.57
CA TYR A 460 -12.42 19.36 -28.40
C TYR A 460 -13.35 18.36 -27.70
N HIS A 461 -13.78 18.70 -26.49
CA HIS A 461 -14.59 17.84 -25.62
C HIS A 461 -16.08 17.77 -26.03
N TRP A 462 -16.36 17.43 -27.30
CA TRP A 462 -17.72 17.43 -27.87
C TRP A 462 -18.71 16.52 -27.13
N ARG A 463 -18.23 15.40 -26.57
CA ARG A 463 -19.03 14.48 -25.74
C ARG A 463 -19.48 15.12 -24.42
N ASP A 464 -18.80 16.16 -23.95
CA ASP A 464 -19.09 16.78 -22.66
C ASP A 464 -20.22 17.81 -22.70
N ILE A 465 -20.68 18.19 -23.90
CA ILE A 465 -21.81 19.09 -24.10
C ILE A 465 -23.03 18.34 -24.65
N SER A 466 -24.20 18.98 -24.62
CA SER A 466 -25.42 18.45 -25.21
C SER A 466 -25.70 19.12 -26.56
N LEU A 467 -26.54 18.50 -27.40
CA LEU A 467 -26.93 19.04 -28.70
C LEU A 467 -27.52 20.46 -28.59
N LYS A 468 -28.34 20.73 -27.57
CA LYS A 468 -28.87 22.08 -27.30
C LYS A 468 -27.76 23.10 -27.04
N LYS A 469 -26.73 22.72 -26.28
CA LYS A 469 -25.57 23.58 -26.01
C LYS A 469 -24.74 23.80 -27.28
N LEU A 470 -24.58 22.77 -28.10
CA LEU A 470 -23.92 22.88 -29.39
C LEU A 470 -24.65 23.89 -30.30
N GLN A 471 -25.97 23.82 -30.40
CA GLN A 471 -26.76 24.76 -31.19
C GLN A 471 -26.54 26.21 -30.74
N VAL A 472 -26.59 26.46 -29.42
CA VAL A 472 -26.32 27.80 -28.85
C VAL A 472 -24.92 28.31 -29.20
N LEU A 473 -23.91 27.43 -29.16
CA LEU A 473 -22.55 27.77 -29.57
C LEU A 473 -22.49 28.13 -31.06
N VAL A 474 -23.08 27.30 -31.92
CA VAL A 474 -23.01 27.48 -33.38
C VAL A 474 -23.69 28.76 -33.83
N GLU A 475 -24.84 29.12 -33.25
CA GLU A 475 -25.49 30.40 -33.55
C GLU A 475 -24.61 31.60 -33.20
N TRP A 476 -23.85 31.51 -32.11
CA TRP A 476 -22.88 32.54 -31.75
C TRP A 476 -21.65 32.53 -32.67
N LEU A 477 -21.14 31.36 -33.06
CA LEU A 477 -20.03 31.27 -34.01
C LEU A 477 -20.39 31.85 -35.39
N LYS A 478 -21.65 31.72 -35.83
CA LYS A 478 -22.15 32.32 -37.09
C LYS A 478 -22.05 33.85 -37.12
N SER A 479 -22.09 34.53 -35.96
CA SER A 479 -21.95 36.00 -35.88
C SER A 479 -20.49 36.47 -35.84
N GLY A 480 -19.53 35.54 -35.76
CA GLY A 480 -18.12 35.86 -35.68
C GLY A 480 -17.52 36.42 -36.97
N VAL A 481 -16.54 37.31 -36.80
CA VAL A 481 -15.76 37.88 -37.90
C VAL A 481 -14.41 37.18 -37.96
N MET A 482 -14.16 36.48 -39.06
CA MET A 482 -12.86 35.86 -39.32
C MET A 482 -11.84 36.93 -39.71
N ARG A 483 -10.72 36.96 -38.99
CA ARG A 483 -9.52 37.75 -39.28
C ARG A 483 -8.39 36.80 -39.68
N GLU A 484 -7.25 37.33 -40.11
CA GLU A 484 -6.11 36.51 -40.56
C GLU A 484 -5.69 35.44 -39.53
N ASP A 485 -5.65 35.80 -38.24
CA ASP A 485 -5.12 34.92 -37.19
C ASP A 485 -6.16 34.47 -36.13
N CYS A 486 -7.41 34.96 -36.21
CA CYS A 486 -8.42 34.62 -35.21
C CYS A 486 -9.86 34.79 -35.69
N LEU A 487 -10.78 34.12 -35.00
CA LEU A 487 -12.21 34.43 -35.02
C LEU A 487 -12.53 35.41 -33.89
N ALA A 488 -13.01 36.60 -34.25
CA ALA A 488 -13.45 37.61 -33.30
C ALA A 488 -14.97 37.54 -33.09
N LEU A 489 -15.40 37.38 -31.84
CA LEU A 489 -16.80 37.28 -31.44
C LEU A 489 -17.13 38.37 -30.44
N VAL A 490 -18.28 39.02 -30.60
CA VAL A 490 -18.78 39.93 -29.55
C VAL A 490 -19.21 39.09 -28.36
N TRP A 491 -18.86 39.51 -27.14
CA TRP A 491 -19.27 38.80 -25.93
C TRP A 491 -20.68 39.19 -25.48
N ASP A 492 -21.66 38.90 -26.32
CA ASP A 492 -23.10 39.15 -26.09
C ASP A 492 -23.86 37.89 -25.63
N ASN A 493 -23.25 36.71 -25.73
CA ASN A 493 -23.86 35.43 -25.36
C ASN A 493 -23.04 34.67 -24.30
N PRO A 494 -23.30 34.91 -23.00
CA PRO A 494 -22.60 34.23 -21.90
C PRO A 494 -22.80 32.70 -21.89
N GLN A 495 -23.93 32.20 -22.40
CA GLN A 495 -24.19 30.77 -22.47
C GLN A 495 -23.28 30.11 -23.51
N ALA A 496 -23.18 30.67 -24.72
CA ALA A 496 -22.29 30.18 -25.77
C ALA A 496 -20.81 30.25 -25.33
N LYS A 497 -20.40 31.36 -24.68
CA LYS A 497 -19.07 31.48 -24.06
C LYS A 497 -18.79 30.35 -23.07
N ARG A 498 -19.76 29.99 -22.22
CA ARG A 498 -19.58 28.86 -21.30
C ARG A 498 -19.48 27.52 -22.02
N VAL A 499 -20.17 27.33 -23.14
CA VAL A 499 -20.00 26.12 -23.97
C VAL A 499 -18.58 26.06 -24.54
N LEU A 500 -18.05 27.19 -25.02
CA LEU A 500 -16.67 27.29 -25.51
C LEU A 500 -15.64 26.94 -24.42
N GLU A 501 -15.85 27.41 -23.18
CA GLU A 501 -15.04 27.05 -22.01
C GLU A 501 -15.11 25.54 -21.71
N VAL A 502 -16.29 24.93 -21.71
CA VAL A 502 -16.48 23.49 -21.45
C VAL A 502 -15.89 22.62 -22.56
N LEU A 503 -15.78 23.14 -23.79
CA LEU A 503 -15.08 22.44 -24.87
C LEU A 503 -13.55 22.48 -24.71
N GLY A 504 -13.03 23.33 -23.81
CA GLY A 504 -11.60 23.50 -23.58
C GLY A 504 -10.90 24.29 -24.70
N VAL A 505 -11.64 25.11 -25.44
CA VAL A 505 -11.08 25.92 -26.55
C VAL A 505 -10.33 27.13 -25.96
N PRO A 506 -9.02 27.31 -26.21
CA PRO A 506 -8.29 28.48 -25.77
C PRO A 506 -8.80 29.74 -26.48
N HIS A 507 -8.95 30.82 -25.74
CA HIS A 507 -9.38 32.10 -26.28
C HIS A 507 -9.04 33.26 -25.35
N GLN A 508 -8.82 34.42 -25.95
CA GLN A 508 -8.54 35.66 -25.22
C GLN A 508 -9.81 36.51 -25.12
N VAL A 509 -9.94 37.28 -24.05
CA VAL A 509 -11.05 38.21 -23.83
C VAL A 509 -10.49 39.61 -23.61
N GLU A 510 -10.82 40.53 -24.50
CA GLU A 510 -10.38 41.92 -24.46
C GLU A 510 -11.47 42.83 -25.03
N GLY A 511 -11.70 43.99 -24.41
CA GLY A 511 -12.61 45.01 -24.95
C GLY A 511 -14.07 44.56 -25.16
N GLY A 512 -14.53 43.52 -24.44
CA GLY A 512 -15.87 42.94 -24.63
C GLY A 512 -15.99 42.00 -25.84
N SER A 513 -14.87 41.59 -26.43
CA SER A 513 -14.79 40.59 -27.49
C SER A 513 -14.01 39.37 -27.05
N VAL A 514 -14.29 38.25 -27.73
CA VAL A 514 -13.62 36.95 -27.56
C VAL A 514 -12.86 36.64 -28.84
N TYR A 515 -11.57 36.35 -28.70
CA TYR A 515 -10.67 36.04 -29.81
C TYR A 515 -10.24 34.58 -29.74
N VAL A 516 -10.57 33.80 -30.77
CA VAL A 516 -10.23 32.38 -30.88
C VAL A 516 -9.16 32.21 -31.96
N GLU A 517 -7.91 31.97 -31.55
CA GLU A 517 -6.78 31.73 -32.48
C GLU A 517 -6.91 30.36 -33.16
N GLU A 518 -7.36 29.33 -32.43
CA GLU A 518 -7.55 27.97 -32.95
C GLU A 518 -8.91 27.78 -33.67
N TYR A 519 -9.41 28.83 -34.33
CA TYR A 519 -10.74 28.83 -34.93
C TYR A 519 -10.87 27.85 -36.09
N LEU A 520 -9.83 27.70 -36.91
CA LEU A 520 -9.92 26.86 -38.11
C LEU A 520 -10.21 25.38 -37.78
N PRO A 521 -9.48 24.70 -36.88
CA PRO A 521 -9.86 23.36 -36.42
C PRO A 521 -11.24 23.29 -35.75
N LEU A 522 -11.65 24.32 -35.01
CA LEU A 522 -12.96 24.38 -34.36
C LEU A 522 -14.08 24.39 -35.39
N LEU A 523 -13.98 25.27 -36.39
CA LEU A 523 -14.99 25.40 -37.43
C LEU A 523 -14.97 24.19 -38.38
N SER A 524 -13.80 23.62 -38.71
CA SER A 524 -13.72 22.44 -39.58
C SER A 524 -14.45 21.23 -39.02
N GLN A 525 -14.40 21.04 -37.68
CA GLN A 525 -15.19 20.01 -37.00
C GLN A 525 -16.70 20.25 -37.10
N LEU A 526 -17.13 21.49 -37.36
CA LEU A 526 -18.52 21.90 -37.54
C LEU A 526 -18.93 22.01 -39.03
N GLY A 527 -18.12 21.44 -39.93
CA GLY A 527 -18.43 21.37 -41.37
C GLY A 527 -17.96 22.58 -42.18
N PHE A 528 -17.10 23.44 -41.61
CA PHE A 528 -16.43 24.51 -42.35
C PHE A 528 -15.31 23.94 -43.26
N SER A 529 -15.20 24.52 -44.45
CA SER A 529 -14.11 24.26 -45.39
C SER A 529 -13.29 25.54 -45.58
N PRO A 530 -11.94 25.47 -45.63
CA PRO A 530 -11.09 26.63 -45.90
C PRO A 530 -11.54 27.39 -47.16
N GLY A 531 -11.66 28.72 -47.08
CA GLY A 531 -12.09 29.58 -48.19
C GLY A 531 -13.56 30.02 -48.17
N GLN A 532 -14.37 29.56 -47.19
CA GLN A 532 -15.72 30.08 -46.99
C GLN A 532 -15.69 31.44 -46.27
N GLU A 533 -16.53 32.39 -46.70
CA GLU A 533 -16.65 33.72 -46.07
C GLU A 533 -17.40 33.69 -44.72
N LYS A 534 -18.22 32.65 -44.48
CA LYS A 534 -19.02 32.51 -43.25
C LYS A 534 -18.49 31.38 -42.36
N PRO A 535 -18.42 31.57 -41.03
CA PRO A 535 -17.82 30.60 -40.11
C PRO A 535 -18.48 29.21 -40.08
N VAL A 536 -19.77 29.12 -40.41
CA VAL A 536 -20.52 27.85 -40.47
C VAL A 536 -21.39 27.87 -41.72
N ALA A 537 -21.25 26.83 -42.55
CA ALA A 537 -22.02 26.69 -43.79
C ALA A 537 -23.51 26.42 -43.51
N GLY A 538 -24.39 26.78 -44.45
CA GLY A 538 -25.85 26.61 -44.31
C GLY A 538 -26.34 25.17 -44.08
N GLY A 539 -25.49 24.16 -44.31
CA GLY A 539 -25.83 22.75 -44.10
C GLY A 539 -25.95 22.32 -42.63
N PHE A 540 -25.45 23.11 -41.67
CA PHE A 540 -25.55 22.77 -40.24
C PHE A 540 -27.00 22.64 -39.79
N ASP A 541 -27.85 23.63 -40.10
CA ASP A 541 -29.23 23.69 -39.61
C ASP A 541 -30.07 22.53 -40.18
N GLU A 542 -29.85 22.19 -41.44
CA GLU A 542 -30.48 21.02 -42.06
C GLU A 542 -30.01 19.71 -41.44
N ALA A 543 -28.70 19.55 -41.22
CA ALA A 543 -28.14 18.34 -40.61
C ALA A 543 -28.63 18.18 -39.16
N PHE A 544 -28.64 19.27 -38.39
CA PHE A 544 -29.08 19.29 -36.99
C PHE A 544 -30.55 18.90 -36.87
N ASN A 545 -31.42 19.43 -37.74
CA ASN A 545 -32.85 19.10 -37.74
C ASN A 545 -33.14 17.67 -38.20
N LYS A 546 -32.30 17.08 -39.05
CA LYS A 546 -32.42 15.68 -39.52
C LYS A 546 -31.81 14.67 -38.54
N TYR A 547 -30.95 15.10 -37.63
CA TYR A 547 -30.27 14.20 -36.70
C TYR A 547 -31.22 13.69 -35.61
N SER A 548 -31.36 12.37 -35.53
CA SER A 548 -32.24 11.69 -34.56
C SER A 548 -31.49 11.08 -33.36
N GLY A 549 -30.17 11.19 -33.32
CA GLY A 549 -29.35 10.69 -32.21
C GLY A 549 -29.31 11.63 -31.00
N GLU A 550 -28.79 11.12 -29.88
CA GLU A 550 -28.66 11.90 -28.63
C GLU A 550 -27.21 12.37 -28.36
N ASP A 551 -26.20 11.72 -28.96
CA ASP A 551 -24.79 11.99 -28.69
C ASP A 551 -24.25 13.15 -29.57
N THR A 552 -23.62 14.12 -28.92
CA THR A 552 -23.14 15.33 -29.60
C THR A 552 -21.87 15.09 -30.41
N LEU A 553 -20.99 14.17 -29.97
CA LEU A 553 -19.79 13.83 -30.72
C LEU A 553 -20.14 13.10 -32.02
N ASP A 554 -21.11 12.19 -31.98
CA ASP A 554 -21.54 11.46 -33.18
C ASP A 554 -22.22 12.38 -34.21
N PHE A 555 -22.98 13.39 -33.75
CA PHE A 555 -23.44 14.47 -34.62
C PHE A 555 -22.28 15.24 -35.26
N VAL A 556 -21.30 15.69 -34.45
CA VAL A 556 -20.11 16.41 -34.95
C VAL A 556 -19.36 15.58 -36.00
N LYS A 557 -19.15 14.28 -35.75
CA LYS A 557 -18.51 13.38 -36.73
C LYS A 557 -19.26 13.30 -38.07
N SER A 558 -20.59 13.41 -38.05
CA SER A 558 -21.43 13.32 -39.25
C SER A 558 -21.35 14.55 -40.15
N ILE A 559 -21.04 15.73 -39.58
CA ILE A 559 -20.97 17.00 -40.31
C ILE A 559 -19.54 17.47 -40.55
N SER A 560 -18.59 16.98 -39.76
CA SER A 560 -17.20 17.38 -39.81
C SER A 560 -16.59 17.11 -41.18
N SER A 561 -15.81 18.06 -41.69
CA SER A 561 -15.03 17.87 -42.92
C SER A 561 -13.79 16.98 -42.70
N LEU A 562 -13.50 16.62 -41.44
CA LEU A 562 -12.31 15.89 -41.00
C LEU A 562 -12.71 14.68 -40.13
N PRO A 563 -11.93 13.60 -40.06
CA PRO A 563 -12.19 12.52 -39.10
C PRO A 563 -11.96 13.01 -37.65
N VAL A 564 -12.98 12.89 -36.81
CA VAL A 564 -12.95 13.33 -35.39
C VAL A 564 -13.08 12.14 -34.46
N LEU A 565 -12.23 12.09 -33.43
CA LEU A 565 -12.24 11.06 -32.40
C LEU A 565 -12.66 11.62 -31.04
N ASP A 566 -12.99 10.72 -30.12
CA ASP A 566 -13.41 11.08 -28.77
C ASP A 566 -12.23 11.61 -27.93
N LYS A 567 -12.18 12.92 -27.77
CA LYS A 567 -11.20 13.59 -26.91
C LYS A 567 -11.40 13.26 -25.44
N SER A 568 -12.64 13.16 -24.96
CA SER A 568 -12.95 13.09 -23.52
C SER A 568 -12.68 11.71 -22.93
N GLY A 569 -13.06 10.63 -23.62
CA GLY A 569 -12.87 9.27 -23.13
C GLY A 569 -13.50 9.06 -21.75
N THR A 570 -12.68 8.75 -20.74
CA THR A 570 -13.11 8.50 -19.36
C THR A 570 -12.44 9.45 -18.39
N TYR A 571 -13.23 10.07 -17.50
CA TYR A 571 -12.71 10.81 -16.35
C TYR A 571 -12.53 9.92 -15.12
N ILE A 572 -11.49 10.23 -14.34
CA ILE A 572 -11.10 9.55 -13.12
C ILE A 572 -11.19 10.51 -11.94
N GLY A 573 -12.03 10.16 -10.97
CA GLY A 573 -12.10 10.84 -9.69
C GLY A 573 -10.82 10.66 -8.88
N ALA A 574 -10.33 11.73 -8.28
CA ALA A 574 -9.16 11.71 -7.41
C ALA A 574 -9.33 12.63 -6.19
N ARG A 575 -8.82 12.17 -5.05
CA ARG A 575 -8.71 12.98 -3.83
C ARG A 575 -7.42 12.67 -3.09
N MET A 576 -7.00 13.59 -2.24
CA MET A 576 -5.80 13.39 -1.44
C MET A 576 -6.00 12.26 -0.43
N GLY A 577 -5.12 11.27 -0.52
CA GLY A 577 -4.87 10.26 0.50
C GLY A 577 -3.85 10.82 1.50
N ARG A 578 -2.76 10.08 1.74
CA ARG A 578 -1.70 10.49 2.67
C ARG A 578 -0.66 11.36 1.96
N PRO A 579 -0.15 12.42 2.60
CA PRO A 579 1.04 13.10 2.11
C PRO A 579 2.25 12.15 2.02
N GLU A 580 3.21 12.54 1.20
CA GLU A 580 4.55 11.98 1.16
C GLU A 580 5.24 12.07 2.53
N LYS A 581 6.23 11.21 2.74
CA LYS A 581 6.97 11.13 3.99
C LYS A 581 8.44 10.90 3.69
N ALA A 582 9.30 11.69 4.31
CA ALA A 582 10.74 11.47 4.35
C ALA A 582 11.21 11.92 5.73
N ARG A 583 11.14 11.02 6.72
CA ARG A 583 11.50 11.36 8.10
C ARG A 583 12.00 10.16 8.87
N GLU A 584 12.80 10.44 9.89
CA GLU A 584 13.24 9.45 10.85
C GLU A 584 12.07 8.73 11.53
N ARG A 585 12.25 7.44 11.78
CA ARG A 585 11.30 6.64 12.54
C ARG A 585 11.66 6.68 14.02
N ARG A 586 11.01 7.58 14.74
CA ARG A 586 11.19 7.73 16.19
C ARG A 586 10.15 6.91 16.97
N MET A 587 10.59 6.28 18.06
CA MET A 587 9.67 5.76 19.06
C MET A 587 8.85 6.90 19.69
N GLN A 588 7.74 6.55 20.34
CA GLN A 588 6.95 7.51 21.12
C GLN A 588 6.97 7.09 22.60
N PRO A 589 7.73 7.80 23.46
CA PRO A 589 8.64 8.91 23.16
C PRO A 589 9.93 8.46 22.45
N PRO A 590 10.71 9.39 21.84
CA PRO A 590 11.99 9.07 21.19
C PRO A 590 13.05 8.57 22.17
N VAL A 591 13.87 7.61 21.72
CA VAL A 591 14.86 6.92 22.56
C VAL A 591 16.19 6.80 21.82
N HIS A 592 17.30 6.95 22.55
CA HIS A 592 18.66 6.68 22.06
C HIS A 592 19.18 5.31 22.52
N SER A 593 18.80 4.86 23.73
CA SER A 593 19.30 3.62 24.34
C SER A 593 18.17 2.68 24.77
N LEU A 594 18.27 1.39 24.42
CA LEU A 594 17.39 0.34 24.96
C LEU A 594 17.87 -0.14 26.34
N PHE A 595 18.10 0.80 27.25
CA PHE A 595 18.49 0.54 28.64
C PHE A 595 17.34 0.96 29.58
N PRO A 596 16.87 0.10 30.51
CA PRO A 596 15.78 0.42 31.41
C PRO A 596 16.24 1.38 32.51
N ILE A 597 15.51 2.48 32.75
CA ILE A 597 15.82 3.44 33.83
C ILE A 597 14.67 3.69 34.81
N GLY A 598 13.58 2.91 34.70
CA GLY A 598 12.39 3.09 35.53
C GLY A 598 11.83 4.51 35.42
N ARG A 599 11.48 5.09 36.56
CA ARG A 599 10.99 6.48 36.66
C ARG A 599 12.08 7.47 37.08
N LEU A 600 13.34 7.05 37.14
CA LEU A 600 14.43 7.87 37.71
C LEU A 600 14.94 8.96 36.75
N GLY A 601 14.75 8.82 35.44
CA GLY A 601 15.22 9.77 34.43
C GLY A 601 14.32 10.98 34.16
N GLY A 602 13.38 11.30 35.06
CA GLY A 602 12.44 12.41 34.90
C GLY A 602 11.45 12.23 33.73
N ARG A 603 10.81 13.33 33.30
CA ARG A 603 9.78 13.33 32.23
C ARG A 603 10.35 12.87 30.88
N GLU A 604 11.60 13.22 30.59
CA GLU A 604 12.27 12.92 29.32
C GLU A 604 12.98 11.57 29.30
N ARG A 605 13.05 10.86 30.43
CA ARG A 605 13.69 9.55 30.57
C ARG A 605 15.19 9.60 30.23
N ASN A 606 15.91 10.55 30.81
CA ASN A 606 17.35 10.73 30.58
C ASN A 606 18.20 9.86 31.52
N ILE A 607 19.15 9.10 30.97
CA ILE A 607 20.10 8.27 31.74
C ILE A 607 20.97 9.16 32.63
N ASN A 608 21.44 10.30 32.14
CA ASN A 608 22.27 11.23 32.91
C ASN A 608 21.58 11.71 34.18
N VAL A 609 20.27 12.00 34.13
CA VAL A 609 19.47 12.35 35.31
C VAL A 609 19.29 11.16 36.25
N ALA A 610 19.03 9.97 35.69
CA ALA A 610 18.89 8.75 36.50
C ALA A 610 20.19 8.37 37.22
N ALA A 611 21.36 8.62 36.60
CA ALA A 611 22.68 8.32 37.15
C ALA A 611 23.03 9.16 38.40
N GLU A 612 22.41 10.33 38.58
CA GLU A 612 22.60 11.16 39.79
C GLU A 612 22.02 10.50 41.05
N LYS A 613 21.01 9.62 40.90
CA LYS A 613 20.33 8.95 42.02
C LYS A 613 21.05 7.69 42.53
N ASN A 614 22.30 7.45 42.08
CA ASN A 614 23.21 6.34 42.37
C ASN A 614 22.69 4.92 42.06
N THR A 615 21.53 4.52 42.58
CA THR A 615 21.05 3.14 42.54
C THR A 615 19.73 3.02 41.79
N LEU A 616 19.72 2.20 40.75
CA LEU A 616 18.55 1.90 39.93
C LEU A 616 18.04 0.48 40.22
N VAL A 617 16.74 0.32 40.42
CA VAL A 617 16.10 -1.00 40.60
C VAL A 617 15.12 -1.26 39.45
N VAL A 618 15.43 -2.24 38.59
CA VAL A 618 14.66 -2.55 37.38
C VAL A 618 14.68 -4.05 37.06
N ASP A 619 13.67 -4.54 36.34
CA ASP A 619 13.70 -5.90 35.77
C ASP A 619 14.62 -5.96 34.56
N CYS A 620 15.72 -6.71 34.68
CA CYS A 620 16.64 -6.98 33.57
C CYS A 620 17.33 -8.34 33.70
N ALA A 621 17.90 -8.80 32.59
CA ALA A 621 18.77 -9.96 32.59
C ALA A 621 20.11 -9.70 33.29
N LYS A 622 20.75 -10.79 33.74
CA LYS A 622 22.09 -10.78 34.31
C LYS A 622 22.98 -11.81 33.62
N TYR A 623 24.23 -11.43 33.45
CA TYR A 623 25.32 -12.28 33.03
C TYR A 623 26.17 -12.66 34.23
N LEU A 624 26.45 -13.95 34.39
CA LEU A 624 27.43 -14.46 35.36
C LEU A 624 28.78 -14.51 34.67
N CYS A 625 29.79 -13.85 35.25
CA CYS A 625 31.15 -13.92 34.72
C CYS A 625 31.85 -15.20 35.21
N PRO A 626 32.32 -16.10 34.33
CA PRO A 626 33.03 -17.31 34.77
C PRO A 626 34.35 -17.00 35.49
N GLY A 627 35.05 -15.94 35.08
CA GLY A 627 36.39 -15.61 35.59
C GLY A 627 36.42 -14.99 36.99
N CYS A 628 35.46 -14.13 37.34
CA CYS A 628 35.41 -13.46 38.65
C CYS A 628 34.12 -13.70 39.43
N GLN A 629 33.20 -14.50 38.90
CA GLN A 629 31.90 -14.86 39.51
C GLN A 629 30.97 -13.66 39.81
N SER A 630 31.30 -12.47 39.30
CA SER A 630 30.44 -11.29 39.42
C SER A 630 29.22 -11.40 38.50
N ARG A 631 28.10 -10.82 38.95
CA ARG A 631 26.84 -10.77 38.21
C ARG A 631 26.65 -9.36 37.66
N ASN A 632 26.56 -9.24 36.34
CA ASN A 632 26.56 -7.95 35.66
C ASN A 632 25.38 -7.84 34.69
N VAL A 633 24.93 -6.62 34.43
CA VAL A 633 23.90 -6.33 33.42
C VAL A 633 24.49 -6.22 32.01
N THR A 634 25.81 -6.05 31.91
CA THR A 634 26.57 -6.07 30.68
C THR A 634 27.16 -7.46 30.45
N ARG A 635 27.24 -7.87 29.18
CA ARG A 635 27.81 -9.17 28.81
C ARG A 635 29.33 -9.22 29.03
N ARG A 636 30.05 -8.14 28.71
CA ARG A 636 31.45 -7.97 29.14
C ARG A 636 31.47 -7.56 30.61
N CYS A 637 32.22 -8.30 31.41
CA CYS A 637 32.36 -8.06 32.83
C CYS A 637 33.13 -6.74 33.08
N PRO A 638 32.59 -5.79 33.86
CA PRO A 638 33.29 -4.55 34.18
C PRO A 638 34.49 -4.74 35.12
N VAL A 639 34.66 -5.92 35.74
CA VAL A 639 35.74 -6.21 36.71
C VAL A 639 36.95 -6.85 36.04
N CYS A 640 36.76 -7.91 35.26
CA CYS A 640 37.86 -8.68 34.64
C CYS A 640 37.79 -8.76 33.11
N ASP A 641 36.86 -8.03 32.49
CA ASP A 641 36.62 -8.01 31.04
C ASP A 641 36.24 -9.38 30.42
N GLY A 642 36.03 -10.43 31.23
CA GLY A 642 35.54 -11.72 30.75
C GLY A 642 34.14 -11.64 30.12
N VAL A 643 33.84 -12.56 29.19
CA VAL A 643 32.50 -12.69 28.61
C VAL A 643 31.61 -13.47 29.59
N GLY A 644 30.53 -12.83 30.03
CA GLY A 644 29.56 -13.43 30.93
C GLY A 644 28.51 -14.26 30.20
N GLU A 645 27.98 -15.25 30.90
CA GLU A 645 26.96 -16.18 30.42
C GLU A 645 25.59 -15.80 30.97
N LEU A 646 24.58 -15.85 30.10
CA LEU A 646 23.22 -15.52 30.47
C LEU A 646 22.67 -16.59 31.43
N THR A 647 22.16 -16.17 32.57
CA THR A 647 21.71 -17.09 33.64
C THR A 647 20.20 -17.02 33.86
N ARG A 648 19.57 -18.17 34.12
CA ARG A 648 18.16 -18.24 34.51
C ARG A 648 18.02 -18.20 36.04
N TYR A 649 16.91 -17.67 36.50
CA TYR A 649 16.56 -17.50 37.91
C TYR A 649 15.18 -18.05 38.18
N CYS A 650 15.03 -18.76 39.30
CA CYS A 650 13.71 -19.16 39.77
C CYS A 650 12.88 -17.93 40.15
N SER A 651 11.68 -17.83 39.60
CA SER A 651 10.75 -16.73 39.87
C SER A 651 10.23 -16.67 41.32
N SER A 652 10.29 -17.79 42.06
CA SER A 652 9.81 -17.89 43.44
C SER A 652 10.94 -17.79 44.46
N CYS A 653 11.98 -18.63 44.34
CA CYS A 653 13.08 -18.68 45.32
C CYS A 653 14.33 -17.86 44.96
N GLY A 654 14.39 -17.26 43.77
CA GLY A 654 15.48 -16.38 43.34
C GLY A 654 16.83 -17.06 43.06
N ARG A 655 16.92 -18.40 43.19
CA ARG A 655 18.14 -19.16 42.90
C ARG A 655 18.44 -19.21 41.41
N SER A 656 19.72 -19.23 41.07
CA SER A 656 20.17 -19.54 39.71
C SER A 656 19.88 -21.01 39.40
N VAL A 657 19.32 -21.29 38.24
CA VAL A 657 18.96 -22.64 37.81
C VAL A 657 19.36 -22.85 36.34
N GLU A 658 19.70 -24.08 35.97
CA GLU A 658 20.08 -24.43 34.59
C GLU A 658 18.88 -24.92 33.77
N SER A 659 17.89 -25.54 34.42
CA SER A 659 16.64 -26.04 33.85
C SER A 659 15.54 -24.97 33.77
N ASP A 660 14.54 -25.20 32.91
CA ASP A 660 13.37 -24.32 32.77
C ASP A 660 12.43 -24.35 34.00
N GLU A 661 12.52 -25.40 34.81
CA GLU A 661 11.82 -25.51 36.09
C GLU A 661 12.82 -25.58 37.24
N CYS A 662 12.50 -24.90 38.35
CA CYS A 662 13.36 -24.92 39.53
C CYS A 662 13.30 -26.28 40.23
N PRO A 663 14.43 -26.99 40.40
CA PRO A 663 14.45 -28.31 41.04
C PRO A 663 13.99 -28.29 42.51
N SER A 664 14.04 -27.12 43.16
CA SER A 664 13.65 -26.98 44.56
C SER A 664 12.18 -26.62 44.78
N CYS A 665 11.49 -25.98 43.83
CA CYS A 665 10.12 -25.48 44.07
C CYS A 665 9.18 -25.61 42.87
N GLY A 666 9.60 -26.25 41.77
CA GLY A 666 8.78 -26.49 40.57
C GLY A 666 8.36 -25.23 39.81
N SER A 667 8.79 -24.03 40.24
CA SER A 667 8.43 -22.77 39.58
C SER A 667 9.27 -22.55 38.34
N GLN A 668 8.66 -21.95 37.31
CA GLN A 668 9.32 -21.64 36.05
C GLN A 668 10.49 -20.64 36.24
N ALA A 669 11.61 -20.96 35.62
CA ALA A 669 12.80 -20.15 35.57
C ALA A 669 12.65 -19.01 34.55
N LYS A 670 13.23 -17.85 34.84
CA LYS A 670 13.21 -16.66 33.98
C LYS A 670 14.61 -16.11 33.81
N TYR A 671 14.87 -15.48 32.66
CA TYR A 671 16.17 -14.86 32.38
C TYR A 671 16.36 -13.48 33.03
N PHE A 672 15.34 -12.95 33.68
CA PHE A 672 15.36 -11.62 34.30
C PHE A 672 14.83 -11.66 35.73
N SER A 673 15.28 -10.70 36.52
CA SER A 673 14.81 -10.47 37.89
C SER A 673 14.93 -8.99 38.24
N LEU A 674 14.25 -8.59 39.32
CA LEU A 674 14.42 -7.26 39.88
C LEU A 674 15.89 -7.09 40.31
N THR A 675 16.57 -6.13 39.70
CA THR A 675 18.02 -5.99 39.78
C THR A 675 18.40 -4.60 40.24
N GLN A 676 19.28 -4.54 41.24
CA GLN A 676 19.93 -3.32 41.69
C GLN A 676 21.18 -3.05 40.83
N ILE A 677 21.23 -1.88 40.19
CA ILE A 677 22.28 -1.48 39.26
C ILE A 677 22.94 -0.19 39.78
N ASP A 678 24.27 -0.17 39.86
CA ASP A 678 25.06 1.05 40.02
C ASP A 678 25.14 1.78 38.67
N LEU A 679 24.11 2.57 38.39
CA LEU A 679 23.99 3.28 37.12
C LEU A 679 25.05 4.38 36.99
N LYS A 680 25.52 4.96 38.10
CA LYS A 680 26.50 6.05 38.08
C LYS A 680 27.85 5.57 37.60
N SER A 681 28.31 4.42 38.10
CA SER A 681 29.55 3.79 37.65
C SER A 681 29.49 3.41 36.17
N LEU A 682 28.40 2.75 35.75
CA LEU A 682 28.19 2.38 34.34
C LEU A 682 28.15 3.61 33.41
N TRP A 683 27.47 4.67 33.82
CA TRP A 683 27.38 5.91 33.05
C TRP A 683 28.76 6.59 32.88
N ARG A 684 29.56 6.68 33.96
CA ARG A 684 30.92 7.24 33.90
C ARG A 684 31.83 6.41 33.00
N SER A 685 31.82 5.08 33.15
CA SER A 685 32.61 4.18 32.30
C SER A 685 32.21 4.32 30.82
N ALA A 686 30.92 4.47 30.53
CA ALA A 686 30.45 4.68 29.17
C ALA A 686 30.96 6.01 28.57
N ILE A 687 30.95 7.09 29.36
CA ILE A 687 31.51 8.39 28.93
C ILE A 687 33.02 8.29 28.67
N GLU A 688 33.77 7.64 29.55
CA GLU A 688 35.22 7.46 29.40
C GLU A 688 35.57 6.68 28.13
N LYS A 689 34.86 5.59 27.85
CA LYS A 689 35.07 4.78 26.64
C LYS A 689 34.73 5.52 25.35
N VAL A 690 33.65 6.32 25.35
CA VAL A 690 33.17 7.04 24.17
C VAL A 690 33.93 8.37 23.97
N GLY A 691 34.46 8.96 25.04
CA GLY A 691 35.17 10.23 25.03
C GLY A 691 34.29 11.48 24.84
N ARG A 692 32.96 11.32 24.84
CA ARG A 692 31.99 12.42 24.66
C ARG A 692 30.77 12.18 25.54
N SER A 693 30.17 13.25 26.05
CA SER A 693 28.92 13.21 26.84
C SER A 693 27.76 13.85 26.08
N SER A 694 26.55 13.31 26.22
CA SER A 694 25.31 13.89 25.70
C SER A 694 24.12 13.47 26.59
N ASN A 695 22.96 14.09 26.40
CA ASN A 695 21.72 13.71 27.07
C ASN A 695 21.13 12.45 26.40
N VAL A 696 21.15 11.32 27.13
CA VAL A 696 20.76 10.02 26.57
C VAL A 696 19.36 9.63 27.05
N LYS A 697 18.37 9.73 26.15
CA LYS A 697 17.01 9.23 26.37
C LYS A 697 16.98 7.70 26.32
N ALA A 698 16.36 7.09 27.33
CA ALA A 698 16.29 5.65 27.55
C ALA A 698 14.85 5.13 27.69
N VAL A 699 14.69 3.80 27.76
CA VAL A 699 13.38 3.18 27.98
C VAL A 699 13.03 3.14 29.46
N GLN A 700 11.74 3.23 29.77
CA GLN A 700 11.26 3.10 31.16
C GLN A 700 11.43 1.65 31.68
N GLY A 701 11.28 0.66 30.80
CA GLY A 701 11.43 -0.74 31.12
C GLY A 701 11.52 -1.59 29.86
N MET A 702 12.09 -2.79 30.00
CA MET A 702 12.28 -3.72 28.89
C MET A 702 10.97 -4.48 28.60
N ILE A 703 10.62 -4.54 27.31
CA ILE A 703 9.46 -5.29 26.79
C ILE A 703 9.85 -6.58 26.08
N SER A 704 11.15 -6.81 25.86
CA SER A 704 11.65 -8.04 25.25
C SER A 704 11.51 -9.22 26.19
N GLU A 705 11.41 -10.42 25.63
CA GLU A 705 11.28 -11.69 26.35
C GLU A 705 12.41 -11.88 27.38
N TYR A 706 13.66 -11.67 26.95
CA TYR A 706 14.84 -11.84 27.78
C TYR A 706 15.16 -10.61 28.66
N LYS A 707 14.58 -9.44 28.38
CA LYS A 707 14.90 -8.16 29.06
C LYS A 707 16.40 -7.85 29.16
N ILE A 708 17.19 -8.19 28.14
CA ILE A 708 18.62 -7.87 28.06
C ILE A 708 18.78 -6.38 27.72
N PRO A 709 19.42 -5.56 28.58
CA PRO A 709 19.61 -4.15 28.30
C PRO A 709 20.72 -3.92 27.25
N GLU A 710 20.54 -2.91 26.41
CA GLU A 710 21.57 -2.50 25.46
C GLU A 710 22.74 -1.78 26.16
N PRO A 711 24.01 -2.00 25.75
CA PRO A 711 25.15 -1.24 26.26
C PRO A 711 24.95 0.29 26.13
N ILE A 712 25.18 1.01 27.23
CA ILE A 712 24.93 2.46 27.33
C ILE A 712 25.81 3.24 26.34
N GLU A 713 27.00 2.73 26.02
CA GLU A 713 27.93 3.29 25.05
C GLU A 713 27.27 3.50 23.67
N LYS A 714 26.39 2.58 23.25
CA LYS A 714 25.64 2.72 21.99
C LYS A 714 24.64 3.86 22.07
N GLY A 715 23.89 3.95 23.17
CA GLY A 715 22.95 5.05 23.41
C GLY A 715 23.63 6.42 23.44
N LEU A 716 24.83 6.48 24.00
CA LEU A 716 25.65 7.70 24.05
C LEU A 716 26.14 8.11 22.66
N LEU A 717 26.71 7.19 21.88
CA LEU A 717 27.10 7.45 20.49
C LEU A 717 25.90 7.92 19.65
N ARG A 718 24.72 7.32 19.83
CA ARG A 718 23.49 7.75 19.15
C ARG A 718 23.08 9.17 19.54
N ALA A 719 23.10 9.50 20.82
CA ALA A 719 22.77 10.84 21.31
C ALA A 719 23.78 11.92 20.89
N VAL A 720 25.06 11.56 20.73
CA VAL A 720 26.09 12.47 20.20
C VAL A 720 25.86 12.80 18.73
N ASN A 721 25.29 11.87 17.95
CA ASN A 721 25.03 12.03 16.52
C ASN A 721 23.57 12.36 16.20
N ASP A 722 22.73 12.65 17.22
CA ASP A 722 21.28 12.91 17.11
C ASP A 722 20.50 11.87 16.28
N VAL A 723 20.79 10.58 16.50
CA VAL A 723 20.07 9.47 15.88
C VAL A 723 19.28 8.65 16.89
N TYR A 724 18.13 8.13 16.49
CA TYR A 724 17.18 7.46 17.39
C TYR A 724 17.07 5.97 17.07
N VAL A 725 16.97 5.16 18.13
CA VAL A 725 16.87 3.69 18.01
C VAL A 725 15.40 3.26 17.97
N PHE A 726 15.12 2.19 17.22
CA PHE A 726 13.84 1.49 17.22
C PHE A 726 13.89 0.26 18.15
N LYS A 727 12.75 -0.43 18.33
CA LYS A 727 12.57 -1.49 19.35
C LYS A 727 13.55 -2.68 19.22
N ASP A 728 14.09 -2.90 18.03
CA ASP A 728 15.00 -4.00 17.68
C ASP A 728 16.48 -3.58 17.66
N GLY A 729 16.80 -2.36 18.11
CA GLY A 729 18.18 -1.85 18.13
C GLY A 729 18.63 -1.20 16.81
N THR A 730 17.79 -1.20 15.76
CA THR A 730 18.09 -0.57 14.47
C THR A 730 17.75 0.93 14.46
N ILE A 731 18.37 1.68 13.56
CA ILE A 731 17.99 3.07 13.23
C ILE A 731 17.24 3.00 11.90
N ARG A 732 16.06 3.61 11.82
CA ARG A 732 15.16 3.50 10.66
C ARG A 732 14.76 4.87 10.13
N PHE A 733 14.67 4.97 8.81
CA PHE A 733 14.15 6.14 8.11
C PHE A 733 12.91 5.72 7.32
N ASP A 734 11.77 6.38 7.58
CA ASP A 734 10.53 6.10 6.86
C ASP A 734 10.44 7.06 5.67
N ALA A 735 10.57 6.51 4.46
CA ALA A 735 10.39 7.23 3.20
C ALA A 735 9.17 6.68 2.43
N THR A 736 8.50 7.54 1.66
CA THR A 736 7.59 7.07 0.60
C THR A 736 8.42 6.62 -0.59
N ASP A 737 8.23 5.38 -1.00
CA ASP A 737 8.85 4.79 -2.17
C ASP A 737 8.01 5.06 -3.43
N ALA A 738 8.68 5.55 -4.48
CA ALA A 738 8.10 5.71 -5.80
C ALA A 738 8.87 4.82 -6.80
N PRO A 739 8.18 4.18 -7.76
CA PRO A 739 8.86 3.34 -8.74
C PRO A 739 9.72 4.21 -9.66
N LEU A 740 10.89 3.71 -10.03
CA LEU A 740 11.75 4.31 -11.05
C LEU A 740 12.44 3.20 -11.85
N THR A 741 12.32 3.21 -13.17
CA THR A 741 13.00 2.22 -14.03
C THR A 741 14.16 2.79 -14.82
N HIS A 742 14.16 4.08 -15.11
CA HIS A 742 15.18 4.77 -15.88
C HIS A 742 15.38 6.17 -15.30
N PHE A 743 16.61 6.67 -15.33
CA PHE A 743 16.94 8.02 -14.90
C PHE A 743 17.99 8.63 -15.82
N LYS A 744 18.05 9.97 -15.85
CA LYS A 744 19.15 10.73 -16.45
C LYS A 744 20.10 11.14 -15.32
N PRO A 745 21.43 11.07 -15.50
CA PRO A 745 22.39 11.41 -14.43
C PRO A 745 22.08 12.75 -13.74
N ARG A 746 21.80 13.81 -14.53
CA ARG A 746 21.43 15.14 -14.04
C ARG A 746 20.25 15.22 -13.05
N GLU A 747 19.45 14.17 -12.92
CA GLU A 747 18.29 14.12 -12.02
C GLU A 747 18.64 13.49 -10.66
N VAL A 748 19.79 12.84 -10.55
CA VAL A 748 20.27 12.15 -9.34
C VAL A 748 21.67 12.61 -8.91
N ASP A 749 22.31 13.47 -9.70
CA ASP A 749 23.62 14.07 -9.43
C ASP A 749 23.58 15.14 -8.33
#